data_AF-A0A2K8NWI0-F1
#
_entry.id   AF-A0A2K8NWI0-F1
#
_cell.length_a   1.000
_cell.length_b   1.000
_cell.length_c   1.000
_cell.angle_alpha   90.00
_cell.angle_beta   90.00
_cell.angle_gamma   90.00
#
_symmetry.space_group_name_H-M   'P 1'
#
loop_
_entity.id
_entity.type
_entity.pdbx_description
1 polymer ?
#
loop_
_entity_poly.entity_id
_entity_poly.type
_entity_poly.pdbx_seq_one_letter_code
_entity_poly.pdbx_strand_id
1 'polypeptide(L)'
;MSKLATKVNKETFKLAMKECIKKAWIWDTKENFANAVKWKKERLIEIDGDSEFDDENEFSESAESIDIFAAYLNIDSLNQKDKEEFLKKWNAAWDFETGFDLELFAGETIEDGNAFGEKVREFFDMKNIIDNDKRANKKFTANLDELKFTDAEIKTKKLLEEDNYEYIYEAAFSFDDEKIRIRCDVLKIKPDKHVEIIEAKATSKVKAEHFFDLMYQVYVLEKCGFIVDDICIAKINSDYVVNSDLVIEEKSFGDQAKIFINKLGKIKYEDIKDFVNSDFEVEYDNQPVEVDLKALVDLDYLTYGTKVTRPTLKEDLKTFREEFDLDQIFMTLSEYLSIKPINNEVPEFLDNKKCLLNYNKDRAGNWDHGFNHIDYDNCFHVMDWFDKNEPGFWTIGKFKRAYKSHVIRNSKSPYFKDYESLFEPSIVLNNKGESFFEKNQRAKRMFEVYSLKKQYPEDESKWRIIDFDNMKWINELLSKYKDYPIYMYDFETSKWAIPRFNLVNTYYQTPFQYSIDVIVDDKYDYNKPETMHHHSFLSNEQDTDPRIKFIENFIKDCFKHGPGVYVAYNKSFEQGVLRKLAMMFPKYAKPLAYIIQNTIDLMDFFNSDTKGTGRPPFLIYHPNFKGSYSIKKTQPSLDPSFSYNDLVINKGDKASEIFRKFVDGRIPKSAWDLKVQEGMLKYCDRDTLAMVVILKKVKELVEAYNG
;
A
#
# COMPACT_ATOMS: atom_id res chain seq x y z
N MET A 1 33.37 -13.20 17.70
CA MET A 1 32.63 -13.66 16.52
C MET A 1 33.57 -14.34 15.54
N SER A 2 33.19 -15.50 15.00
CA SER A 2 33.83 -16.08 13.82
C SER A 2 33.50 -15.26 12.57
N LYS A 3 34.34 -15.34 11.53
CA LYS A 3 34.10 -14.67 10.25
C LYS A 3 32.77 -15.15 9.63
N LEU A 4 31.98 -14.22 9.08
CA LEU A 4 30.76 -14.55 8.32
C LEU A 4 31.10 -15.32 7.04
N ALA A 5 30.21 -16.22 6.63
CA ALA A 5 30.40 -17.01 5.40
C ALA A 5 30.24 -16.18 4.12
N THR A 6 29.39 -15.15 4.15
CA THR A 6 29.15 -14.21 3.04
C THR A 6 28.69 -12.85 3.56
N LYS A 7 28.52 -11.87 2.65
CA LYS A 7 27.96 -10.54 2.95
C LYS A 7 26.54 -10.69 3.49
N VAL A 8 26.19 -9.92 4.51
CA VAL A 8 24.81 -9.83 5.04
C VAL A 8 24.35 -8.40 4.84
N ASN A 9 23.62 -8.17 3.77
CA ASN A 9 23.04 -6.87 3.43
C ASN A 9 21.91 -6.47 4.41
N LYS A 10 21.71 -5.16 4.62
CA LYS A 10 20.68 -4.60 5.52
C LYS A 10 19.27 -5.03 5.11
N GLU A 11 18.93 -4.91 3.83
CA GLU A 11 17.61 -5.29 3.31
C GLU A 11 17.39 -6.81 3.36
N THR A 12 18.42 -7.61 3.05
CA THR A 12 18.37 -9.07 3.21
C THR A 12 18.13 -9.46 4.67
N PHE A 13 18.81 -8.80 5.61
CA PHE A 13 18.63 -9.03 7.05
C PHE A 13 17.21 -8.70 7.48
N LYS A 14 16.71 -7.49 7.17
CA LYS A 14 15.33 -7.08 7.49
C LYS A 14 14.30 -8.08 6.94
N LEU A 15 14.46 -8.50 5.68
CA LEU A 15 13.56 -9.45 5.04
C LEU A 15 13.59 -10.83 5.70
N ALA A 16 14.76 -11.31 6.12
CA ALA A 16 14.89 -12.56 6.86
C ALA A 16 14.18 -12.47 8.22
N MET A 17 14.45 -11.39 8.98
CA MET A 17 13.93 -11.19 10.33
C MET A 17 12.41 -10.97 10.34
N LYS A 18 11.87 -10.18 9.39
CA LYS A 18 10.44 -9.87 9.32
C LYS A 18 9.64 -11.02 8.72
N GLU A 19 10.08 -11.55 7.57
CA GLU A 19 9.30 -12.48 6.78
C GLU A 19 9.84 -13.91 6.84
N CYS A 20 10.96 -14.17 6.17
CA CYS A 20 11.50 -15.52 6.02
C CYS A 20 12.89 -15.53 5.36
N ILE A 21 13.79 -16.38 5.88
CA ILE A 21 15.10 -16.63 5.25
C ILE A 21 15.01 -17.05 3.77
N LYS A 22 13.93 -17.73 3.37
CA LYS A 22 13.77 -18.20 1.99
C LYS A 22 13.59 -17.04 1.02
N LYS A 23 12.81 -16.02 1.40
CA LYS A 23 12.67 -14.80 0.59
C LYS A 23 13.97 -14.00 0.61
N ALA A 24 14.57 -13.86 1.79
CA ALA A 24 15.88 -13.20 1.92
C ALA A 24 16.92 -13.83 0.99
N TRP A 25 17.02 -15.17 0.93
CA TRP A 25 17.94 -15.86 0.02
C TRP A 25 17.65 -15.60 -1.46
N ILE A 26 16.38 -15.61 -1.87
CA ILE A 26 15.96 -15.33 -3.25
C ILE A 26 16.38 -13.90 -3.65
N TRP A 27 16.18 -12.94 -2.76
CA TRP A 27 16.43 -11.51 -3.01
C TRP A 27 17.86 -11.06 -2.68
N ASP A 28 18.71 -11.93 -2.14
CA ASP A 28 20.07 -11.56 -1.75
C ASP A 28 21.00 -11.32 -2.95
N THR A 29 20.83 -12.11 -4.02
CA THR A 29 21.64 -11.97 -5.24
C THR A 29 20.81 -12.18 -6.51
N LYS A 30 21.20 -11.49 -7.59
CA LYS A 30 20.62 -11.66 -8.93
C LYS A 30 20.66 -13.11 -9.42
N GLU A 31 21.70 -13.86 -9.03
CA GLU A 31 21.84 -15.28 -9.35
C GLU A 31 20.78 -16.13 -8.63
N ASN A 32 20.59 -15.95 -7.32
CA ASN A 32 19.58 -16.66 -6.55
C ASN A 32 18.17 -16.37 -7.09
N PHE A 33 17.88 -15.10 -7.39
CA PHE A 33 16.63 -14.69 -8.00
C PHE A 33 16.40 -15.36 -9.36
N ALA A 34 17.43 -15.40 -10.23
CA ALA A 34 17.33 -16.03 -11.54
C ALA A 34 17.04 -17.53 -11.45
N ASN A 35 17.65 -18.23 -10.49
CA ASN A 35 17.36 -19.64 -10.20
C ASN A 35 15.91 -19.82 -9.72
N ALA A 36 15.43 -18.97 -8.81
CA ALA A 36 14.05 -19.00 -8.34
C ALA A 36 13.03 -18.79 -9.47
N VAL A 37 13.30 -17.85 -10.38
CA VAL A 37 12.51 -17.62 -11.60
C VAL A 37 12.50 -18.87 -12.48
N LYS A 38 13.66 -19.50 -12.67
CA LYS A 38 13.78 -20.72 -13.46
C LYS A 38 12.95 -21.87 -12.86
N TRP A 39 13.09 -22.14 -11.56
CA TRP A 39 12.33 -23.19 -10.89
C TRP A 39 10.82 -22.97 -10.93
N LYS A 40 10.36 -21.71 -10.84
CA LYS A 40 8.94 -21.40 -11.01
C LYS A 40 8.47 -21.63 -12.46
N LYS A 41 9.27 -21.27 -13.47
CA LYS A 41 8.98 -21.55 -14.89
C LYS A 41 8.97 -23.06 -15.19
N GLU A 42 9.87 -23.81 -14.56
CA GLU A 42 9.97 -25.28 -14.63
C GLU A 42 8.92 -26.01 -13.76
N ARG A 43 8.06 -25.26 -13.06
CA ARG A 43 6.97 -25.80 -12.23
C ARG A 43 7.47 -26.69 -11.08
N LEU A 44 8.59 -26.32 -10.47
CA LEU A 44 9.14 -27.01 -9.29
C LEU A 44 8.65 -26.39 -7.99
N ILE A 45 8.64 -25.05 -7.93
CA ILE A 45 8.19 -24.31 -6.75
C ILE A 45 7.20 -23.21 -7.14
N GLU A 46 6.39 -22.85 -6.16
CA GLU A 46 5.56 -21.67 -6.16
C GLU A 46 6.10 -20.68 -5.11
N ILE A 47 6.24 -19.41 -5.49
CA ILE A 47 6.83 -18.37 -4.65
C ILE A 47 5.77 -17.33 -4.40
N ASP A 48 5.58 -16.97 -3.14
CA ASP A 48 4.81 -15.79 -2.78
C ASP A 48 5.64 -14.54 -3.05
N GLY A 49 5.58 -14.12 -4.32
CA GLY A 49 6.30 -12.96 -4.87
C GLY A 49 5.80 -11.63 -4.35
N ASP A 50 4.55 -11.61 -3.83
CA ASP A 50 4.01 -10.53 -3.02
C ASP A 50 5.00 -10.27 -1.88
N SER A 51 5.82 -9.23 -2.04
CA SER A 51 6.30 -8.48 -0.90
C SER A 51 5.05 -7.96 -0.20
N GLU A 52 4.58 -8.72 0.80
CA GLU A 52 3.72 -8.19 1.86
C GLU A 52 4.58 -7.18 2.64
N PHE A 53 4.91 -6.08 1.97
CA PHE A 53 4.99 -4.82 2.68
C PHE A 53 3.58 -4.59 3.18
N ASP A 54 3.35 -4.90 4.46
CA ASP A 54 2.21 -4.43 5.24
C ASP A 54 1.81 -3.08 4.68
N ASP A 55 0.61 -3.01 4.06
CA ASP A 55 -0.04 -1.81 3.54
C ASP A 55 0.91 -0.61 3.64
N GLU A 56 1.85 -0.51 2.69
CA GLU A 56 2.92 0.49 2.76
C GLU A 56 2.32 1.91 2.81
N ASN A 57 1.03 1.99 2.52
CA ASN A 57 0.18 3.10 2.83
C ASN A 57 -0.64 2.88 4.11
N GLU A 58 -0.02 3.17 5.27
CA GLU A 58 -0.78 3.52 6.49
C GLU A 58 -1.81 4.64 6.23
N PHE A 59 -1.63 5.37 5.11
CA PHE A 59 -2.40 6.52 4.68
C PHE A 59 -3.33 6.26 3.46
N SER A 60 -3.38 5.05 2.88
CA SER A 60 -4.33 4.73 1.79
C SER A 60 -4.66 3.25 1.66
N GLU A 61 -5.96 2.92 1.69
CA GLU A 61 -6.48 1.55 1.52
C GLU A 61 -6.46 1.04 0.06
N SER A 62 -5.91 1.80 -0.91
CA SER A 62 -6.13 1.58 -2.35
C SER A 62 -4.91 1.29 -3.23
N ALA A 63 -3.67 1.43 -2.75
CA ALA A 63 -2.51 1.15 -3.60
C ALA A 63 -2.19 -0.35 -3.58
N GLU A 64 -2.17 -0.98 -4.75
CA GLU A 64 -1.72 -2.37 -4.89
C GLU A 64 -0.18 -2.37 -4.92
N SER A 65 0.47 -3.00 -3.94
CA SER A 65 1.93 -3.21 -4.02
C SER A 65 2.27 -4.01 -5.28
N ILE A 66 3.34 -3.63 -5.97
CA ILE A 66 3.73 -4.32 -7.20
C ILE A 66 4.42 -5.65 -6.82
N ASP A 67 3.88 -6.79 -7.24
CA ASP A 67 4.60 -8.06 -7.18
C ASP A 67 5.72 -8.02 -8.22
N ILE A 68 6.91 -7.58 -7.79
CA ILE A 68 8.09 -7.42 -8.66
C ILE A 68 8.50 -8.78 -9.25
N PHE A 69 8.33 -9.86 -8.50
CA PHE A 69 8.64 -11.20 -8.96
C PHE A 69 7.73 -11.57 -10.15
N ALA A 70 6.41 -11.36 -10.00
CA ALA A 70 5.45 -11.56 -11.08
C ALA A 70 5.66 -10.59 -12.24
N ALA A 71 6.02 -9.33 -11.98
CA ALA A 71 6.34 -8.36 -13.02
C ALA A 71 7.54 -8.81 -13.86
N TYR A 72 8.61 -9.31 -13.23
CA TYR A 72 9.78 -9.84 -13.92
C TYR A 72 9.46 -11.10 -14.72
N LEU A 73 8.64 -12.02 -14.18
CA LEU A 73 8.23 -13.23 -14.91
C LEU A 73 7.48 -12.91 -16.21
N ASN A 74 6.66 -11.87 -16.16
CA ASN A 74 5.81 -11.44 -17.26
C ASN A 74 6.45 -10.33 -18.09
N ILE A 75 7.75 -10.08 -17.93
CA ILE A 75 8.43 -8.95 -18.59
C ILE A 75 8.33 -8.99 -20.12
N ASP A 76 8.27 -10.19 -20.71
CA ASP A 76 8.14 -10.37 -22.16
C ASP A 76 6.73 -10.04 -22.69
N SER A 77 5.74 -9.87 -21.79
CA SER A 77 4.40 -9.40 -22.14
C SER A 77 4.27 -7.87 -22.14
N LEU A 78 5.27 -7.16 -21.62
CA LEU A 78 5.30 -5.70 -21.63
C LEU A 78 5.66 -5.18 -23.03
N ASN A 79 5.16 -4.00 -23.38
CA ASN A 79 5.64 -3.30 -24.57
C ASN A 79 7.13 -2.92 -24.41
N GLN A 80 7.80 -2.62 -25.53
CA GLN A 80 9.25 -2.37 -25.54
C GLN A 80 9.68 -1.26 -24.57
N LYS A 81 8.91 -0.17 -24.49
CA LYS A 81 9.24 0.97 -23.64
C LYS A 81 9.12 0.63 -22.16
N ASP A 82 8.03 0.01 -21.74
CA ASP A 82 7.81 -0.39 -20.34
C ASP A 82 8.80 -1.48 -19.92
N LYS A 83 9.16 -2.38 -20.83
CA LYS A 83 10.22 -3.38 -20.62
C LYS A 83 11.59 -2.73 -20.38
N GLU A 84 11.97 -1.75 -21.19
CA GLU A 84 13.23 -1.01 -21.04
C GLU A 84 13.26 -0.23 -19.72
N GLU A 85 12.17 0.44 -19.35
CA GLU A 85 12.05 1.18 -18.10
C GLU A 85 12.14 0.25 -16.88
N PHE A 86 11.40 -0.86 -16.90
CA PHE A 86 11.46 -1.86 -15.84
C PHE A 86 12.86 -2.46 -15.70
N LEU A 87 13.52 -2.84 -16.80
CA LEU A 87 14.88 -3.40 -16.76
C LEU A 87 15.91 -2.39 -16.25
N LYS A 88 15.73 -1.09 -16.56
CA LYS A 88 16.59 -0.04 -16.03
C LYS A 88 16.47 0.05 -14.51
N LYS A 89 15.25 0.13 -13.97
CA LYS A 89 14.98 0.12 -12.52
C LYS A 89 15.48 -1.16 -11.87
N TRP A 90 15.19 -2.32 -12.48
CA TRP A 90 15.62 -3.63 -12.03
C TRP A 90 17.13 -3.77 -11.90
N ASN A 91 17.90 -3.34 -12.90
CA ASN A 91 19.35 -3.43 -12.80
C ASN A 91 19.90 -2.47 -11.75
N ALA A 92 19.37 -1.23 -11.67
CA ALA A 92 19.78 -0.26 -10.66
C ALA A 92 19.49 -0.74 -9.23
N ALA A 93 18.39 -1.45 -9.00
CA ALA A 93 18.02 -1.98 -7.68
C ALA A 93 19.03 -2.98 -7.08
N TRP A 94 19.85 -3.64 -7.92
CA TRP A 94 20.91 -4.54 -7.44
C TRP A 94 22.21 -3.81 -7.07
N ASP A 95 22.37 -2.54 -7.45
CA ASP A 95 23.62 -1.79 -7.28
C ASP A 95 23.71 -1.07 -5.93
N PHE A 96 22.67 -1.16 -5.09
CA PHE A 96 22.61 -0.51 -3.78
C PHE A 96 23.49 -1.19 -2.73
N GLU A 97 24.10 -0.37 -1.87
CA GLU A 97 25.05 -0.81 -0.85
C GLU A 97 24.39 -1.70 0.22
N THR A 98 23.09 -1.47 0.46
CA THR A 98 22.24 -2.07 1.49
C THR A 98 21.56 -3.37 1.07
N GLY A 99 21.68 -3.81 -0.19
CA GLY A 99 20.99 -4.98 -0.75
C GLY A 99 20.07 -4.60 -1.91
N PHE A 100 19.21 -5.53 -2.34
CA PHE A 100 18.22 -5.24 -3.38
C PHE A 100 17.23 -4.18 -2.88
N ASP A 101 17.20 -3.01 -3.53
CA ASP A 101 16.33 -1.90 -3.14
C ASP A 101 14.94 -2.01 -3.79
N LEU A 102 13.96 -2.30 -2.96
CA LEU A 102 12.56 -2.45 -3.34
C LEU A 102 11.88 -1.08 -3.56
N GLU A 103 12.40 0.00 -2.97
CA GLU A 103 11.79 1.32 -3.06
C GLU A 103 11.80 1.87 -4.49
N LEU A 104 12.74 1.44 -5.35
CA LEU A 104 12.76 1.78 -6.79
C LEU A 104 11.51 1.37 -7.56
N PHE A 105 10.72 0.46 -6.98
CA PHE A 105 9.46 -0.01 -7.53
C PHE A 105 8.22 0.53 -6.79
N ALA A 106 8.42 1.24 -5.68
CA ALA A 106 7.37 1.72 -4.78
C ALA A 106 6.72 3.06 -5.23
N GLY A 107 6.92 3.49 -6.48
CA GLY A 107 6.31 4.71 -7.00
C GLY A 107 6.82 5.96 -6.25
N GLU A 108 5.90 6.69 -5.62
CA GLU A 108 6.15 7.98 -4.95
C GLU A 108 6.96 7.88 -3.63
N THR A 109 7.16 6.66 -3.10
CA THR A 109 7.76 6.42 -1.78
C THR A 109 9.21 6.88 -1.67
N ILE A 110 10.03 6.76 -2.73
CA ILE A 110 11.43 7.23 -2.69
C ILE A 110 11.48 8.75 -2.56
N GLU A 111 10.71 9.46 -3.38
CA GLU A 111 10.67 10.92 -3.33
C GLU A 111 10.21 11.40 -1.95
N ASP A 112 9.28 10.69 -1.33
CA ASP A 112 8.82 10.96 0.03
C ASP A 112 9.87 10.67 1.10
N GLY A 113 10.56 9.53 1.01
CA GLY A 113 11.67 9.16 1.90
C GLY A 113 12.79 10.19 1.88
N ASN A 114 13.25 10.58 0.69
CA ASN A 114 14.30 11.57 0.51
C ASN A 114 13.87 12.96 1.01
N ALA A 115 12.67 13.42 0.63
CA ALA A 115 12.17 14.72 1.07
C ALA A 115 12.00 14.79 2.60
N PHE A 116 11.55 13.70 3.22
CA PHE A 116 11.44 13.65 4.67
C PHE A 116 12.81 13.55 5.37
N GLY A 117 13.73 12.76 4.83
CA GLY A 117 15.12 12.69 5.32
C GLY A 117 15.79 14.07 5.34
N GLU A 118 15.60 14.88 4.29
CA GLU A 118 16.04 16.28 4.27
C GLU A 118 15.42 17.11 5.40
N LYS A 119 14.11 16.99 5.65
CA LYS A 119 13.44 17.70 6.74
C LYS A 119 13.90 17.25 8.13
N VAL A 120 14.25 15.98 8.30
CA VAL A 120 14.87 15.49 9.54
C VAL A 120 16.25 16.12 9.75
N ARG A 121 17.08 16.24 8.69
CA ARG A 121 18.38 16.93 8.79
C ARG A 121 18.21 18.40 9.17
N GLU A 122 17.33 19.14 8.47
CA GLU A 122 17.00 20.53 8.81
C GLU A 122 16.53 20.69 10.26
N PHE A 123 15.71 19.75 10.76
CA PHE A 123 15.25 19.74 12.14
C PHE A 123 16.40 19.60 13.15
N PHE A 124 17.36 18.70 12.89
CA PHE A 124 18.53 18.54 13.76
C PHE A 124 19.55 19.68 13.64
N ASP A 125 19.70 20.28 12.46
CA ASP A 125 20.50 21.50 12.28
C ASP A 125 19.93 22.65 13.12
N MET A 126 18.61 22.87 13.03
CA MET A 126 17.89 23.85 13.87
C MET A 126 18.09 23.56 15.37
N LYS A 127 17.99 22.30 15.78
CA LYS A 127 18.21 21.89 17.18
C LYS A 127 19.64 22.19 17.62
N ASN A 128 20.65 21.88 16.80
CA ASN A 128 22.04 22.19 17.10
C ASN A 128 22.30 23.69 17.22
N ILE A 129 21.71 24.51 16.35
CA ILE A 129 21.81 25.98 16.42
C ILE A 129 21.27 26.50 17.76
N ILE A 130 20.07 26.06 18.15
CA ILE A 130 19.44 26.45 19.42
C ILE A 130 20.27 26.00 20.63
N ASP A 131 20.84 24.79 20.58
CA ASP A 131 21.65 24.29 21.68
C ASP A 131 23.01 24.98 21.75
N ASN A 132 23.59 25.38 20.62
CA ASN A 132 24.84 26.13 20.55
C ASN A 132 24.76 27.51 21.22
N ASP A 133 23.59 28.15 21.23
CA ASP A 133 23.39 29.41 21.95
C ASP A 133 23.63 29.26 23.48
N LYS A 134 23.56 28.02 23.99
CA LYS A 134 23.78 27.70 25.41
C LYS A 134 25.16 27.10 25.69
N ARG A 135 25.97 26.81 24.66
CA ARG A 135 27.25 26.11 24.79
C ARG A 135 28.42 27.09 24.77
N ALA A 136 29.42 26.84 25.61
CA ALA A 136 30.69 27.59 25.57
C ALA A 136 31.50 27.27 24.31
N ASN A 137 31.51 25.98 23.91
CA ASN A 137 32.13 25.50 22.69
C ASN A 137 31.05 25.07 21.71
N LYS A 138 30.97 25.75 20.56
CA LYS A 138 29.98 25.43 19.53
C LYS A 138 30.32 24.09 18.88
N LYS A 139 29.29 23.29 18.63
CA LYS A 139 29.38 22.04 17.89
C LYS A 139 28.81 22.22 16.48
N PHE A 140 29.34 21.49 15.52
CA PHE A 140 28.96 21.52 14.11
C PHE A 140 28.16 20.28 13.73
N THR A 141 27.53 20.35 12.56
CA THR A 141 26.95 19.20 11.87
C THR A 141 27.77 18.89 10.63
N ALA A 142 27.75 17.64 10.19
CA ALA A 142 28.41 17.21 8.96
C ALA A 142 27.46 16.34 8.13
N ASN A 143 27.37 16.59 6.83
CA ASN A 143 26.55 15.80 5.91
C ASN A 143 27.45 15.00 4.95
N LEU A 144 27.29 13.68 4.93
CA LEU A 144 28.08 12.74 4.11
C LEU A 144 27.27 12.05 3.00
N ASP A 145 26.01 12.46 2.78
CA ASP A 145 25.05 11.82 1.87
C ASP A 145 25.60 11.64 0.44
N GLU A 146 26.21 12.68 -0.12
CA GLU A 146 26.76 12.68 -1.48
C GLU A 146 28.03 11.82 -1.66
N LEU A 147 28.60 11.27 -0.58
CA LEU A 147 29.82 10.47 -0.65
C LEU A 147 29.52 9.00 -0.93
N LYS A 148 30.43 8.34 -1.67
CA LYS A 148 30.44 6.88 -1.79
C LYS A 148 30.79 6.25 -0.43
N PHE A 149 30.35 5.00 -0.20
CA PHE A 149 30.54 4.34 1.09
C PHE A 149 31.94 4.46 1.68
N THR A 150 32.96 4.12 0.89
CA THR A 150 34.36 4.10 1.36
C THR A 150 34.83 5.51 1.77
N ASP A 151 34.45 6.53 1.00
CA ASP A 151 34.81 7.92 1.31
C ASP A 151 34.04 8.43 2.53
N ALA A 152 32.76 8.08 2.63
CA ALA A 152 31.92 8.38 3.79
C ALA A 152 32.48 7.72 5.07
N GLU A 153 32.96 6.48 5.00
CA GLU A 153 33.50 5.75 6.14
C GLU A 153 34.82 6.36 6.62
N ILE A 154 35.73 6.69 5.69
CA ILE A 154 36.99 7.40 5.99
C ILE A 154 36.69 8.75 6.63
N LYS A 155 35.73 9.50 6.07
CA LYS A 155 35.35 10.81 6.57
C LYS A 155 34.68 10.73 7.95
N THR A 156 33.82 9.73 8.16
CA THR A 156 33.17 9.46 9.45
C THR A 156 34.21 9.23 10.54
N LYS A 157 35.21 8.36 10.30
CA LYS A 157 36.31 8.09 11.24
C LYS A 157 37.05 9.37 11.62
N LYS A 158 37.38 10.21 10.63
CA LYS A 158 38.05 11.49 10.88
C LYS A 158 37.19 12.44 11.72
N LEU A 159 35.91 12.59 11.39
CA LEU A 159 35.01 13.49 12.11
C LEU A 159 34.78 13.07 13.56
N LEU A 160 34.75 11.76 13.83
CA LEU A 160 34.59 11.21 15.19
C LEU A 160 35.83 11.41 16.09
N GLU A 161 37.01 11.66 15.49
CA GLU A 161 38.21 12.07 16.23
C GLU A 161 38.18 13.56 16.60
N GLU A 162 37.36 14.36 15.92
CA GLU A 162 37.20 15.79 16.15
C GLU A 162 36.07 16.02 17.19
N ASP A 163 36.40 16.46 18.41
CA ASP A 163 35.41 16.74 19.47
C ASP A 163 34.64 18.06 19.26
N ASN A 164 34.26 18.36 18.02
CA ASN A 164 33.54 19.57 17.63
C ASN A 164 32.27 19.29 16.84
N TYR A 165 31.88 18.04 16.59
CA TYR A 165 30.60 17.71 15.94
C TYR A 165 29.57 17.19 16.94
N GLU A 166 28.32 17.61 16.77
CA GLU A 166 27.16 17.08 17.50
C GLU A 166 26.46 15.98 16.69
N TYR A 167 26.31 16.19 15.39
CA TYR A 167 25.60 15.31 14.48
C TYR A 167 26.43 15.04 13.22
N ILE A 168 26.45 13.79 12.78
CA ILE A 168 26.90 13.40 11.43
C ILE A 168 25.72 12.74 10.74
N TYR A 169 25.33 13.28 9.60
CA TYR A 169 24.32 12.70 8.72
C TYR A 169 25.00 11.73 7.74
N GLU A 170 24.36 10.59 7.51
CA GLU A 170 24.88 9.51 6.65
C GLU A 170 26.24 8.97 7.13
N ALA A 171 26.42 8.88 8.44
CA ALA A 171 27.63 8.34 9.05
C ALA A 171 27.81 6.87 8.69
N ALA A 172 28.95 6.51 8.09
CA ALA A 172 29.18 5.17 7.54
C ALA A 172 30.10 4.31 8.41
N PHE A 173 29.72 3.04 8.61
CA PHE A 173 30.49 2.06 9.37
C PHE A 173 30.43 0.68 8.71
N SER A 174 31.50 -0.11 8.86
CA SER A 174 31.55 -1.48 8.40
C SER A 174 32.20 -2.45 9.39
N PHE A 175 31.88 -3.74 9.24
CA PHE A 175 32.43 -4.82 10.06
C PHE A 175 32.69 -6.10 9.23
N ASP A 176 33.56 -6.98 9.75
CA ASP A 176 34.01 -8.26 9.15
C ASP A 176 34.45 -8.12 7.69
N ASP A 177 35.50 -7.34 7.43
CA ASP A 177 36.04 -7.09 6.08
C ASP A 177 34.96 -6.53 5.13
N GLU A 178 34.17 -5.56 5.61
CA GLU A 178 33.08 -4.89 4.89
C GLU A 178 31.89 -5.79 4.48
N LYS A 179 31.77 -7.00 5.06
CA LYS A 179 30.61 -7.89 4.83
C LYS A 179 29.32 -7.40 5.46
N ILE A 180 29.42 -6.48 6.41
CA ILE A 180 28.29 -5.79 7.04
C ILE A 180 28.58 -4.29 6.94
N ARG A 181 27.62 -3.51 6.44
CA ARG A 181 27.79 -2.07 6.18
C ARG A 181 26.53 -1.32 6.56
N ILE A 182 26.70 -0.16 7.19
CA ILE A 182 25.60 0.73 7.55
C ILE A 182 25.92 2.17 7.17
N ARG A 183 24.86 2.93 6.92
CA ARG A 183 24.82 4.38 7.05
C ARG A 183 23.73 4.71 8.07
N CYS A 184 24.03 5.60 8.99
CA CYS A 184 23.05 6.14 9.93
C CYS A 184 22.53 7.46 9.38
N ASP A 185 21.22 7.60 9.20
CA ASP A 185 20.59 8.84 8.72
C ASP A 185 21.03 10.04 9.57
N VAL A 186 20.96 9.89 10.90
CA VAL A 186 21.53 10.82 11.86
C VAL A 186 22.26 10.04 12.97
N LEU A 187 23.56 10.29 13.10
CA LEU A 187 24.36 9.86 14.24
C LEU A 187 24.63 11.05 15.16
N LYS A 188 24.09 11.00 16.38
CA LYS A 188 24.43 11.98 17.42
C LYS A 188 25.65 11.51 18.19
N ILE A 189 26.65 12.37 18.30
CA ILE A 189 27.93 12.08 18.94
C ILE A 189 27.89 12.50 20.41
N LYS A 190 28.46 11.68 21.28
CA LYS A 190 28.72 12.00 22.68
C LYS A 190 30.16 11.64 23.06
N PRO A 191 30.64 12.12 24.23
CA PRO A 191 31.96 11.76 24.74
C PRO A 191 32.15 10.25 24.90
N ASP A 192 33.41 9.81 24.96
CA ASP A 192 33.80 8.43 25.31
C ASP A 192 33.19 7.34 24.42
N LYS A 193 33.04 7.62 23.12
CA LYS A 193 32.45 6.73 22.09
C LYS A 193 30.97 6.42 22.29
N HIS A 194 30.26 7.21 23.09
CA HIS A 194 28.81 7.11 23.19
C HIS A 194 28.14 7.75 21.96
N VAL A 195 27.06 7.15 21.47
CA VAL A 195 26.28 7.65 20.32
C VAL A 195 24.78 7.42 20.51
N GLU A 196 23.94 8.20 19.84
CA GLU A 196 22.53 7.88 19.61
C GLU A 196 22.28 7.77 18.11
N ILE A 197 21.41 6.83 17.71
CA ILE A 197 21.02 6.62 16.30
C ILE A 197 19.61 7.17 16.12
N ILE A 198 19.39 7.99 15.11
CA ILE A 198 18.06 8.42 14.69
C ILE A 198 17.87 8.05 13.23
N GLU A 199 16.92 7.17 12.97
CA GLU A 199 16.55 6.70 11.63
C GLU A 199 15.31 7.48 11.16
N ALA A 200 15.41 8.12 10.01
CA ALA A 200 14.33 8.87 9.38
C ALA A 200 13.45 7.93 8.55
N LYS A 201 12.14 7.88 8.84
CA LYS A 201 11.17 7.10 8.07
C LYS A 201 9.97 7.96 7.71
N ALA A 202 9.64 8.05 6.42
CA ALA A 202 8.47 8.75 5.92
C ALA A 202 7.17 7.95 6.19
N THR A 203 6.84 7.78 7.48
CA THR A 203 5.75 6.92 7.99
C THR A 203 5.04 7.60 9.17
N SER A 204 3.80 7.22 9.51
CA SER A 204 3.16 7.73 10.74
C SER A 204 3.47 6.91 11.98
N LYS A 205 3.89 5.64 11.82
CA LYS A 205 4.12 4.73 12.94
C LYS A 205 5.40 3.94 12.76
N VAL A 206 5.93 3.51 13.91
CA VAL A 206 7.02 2.55 13.99
C VAL A 206 6.50 1.16 13.61
N LYS A 207 7.17 0.51 12.65
CA LYS A 207 6.88 -0.83 12.15
C LYS A 207 8.00 -1.81 12.55
N ALA A 208 7.77 -3.12 12.39
CA ALA A 208 8.73 -4.15 12.77
C ALA A 208 10.05 -4.05 11.98
N GLU A 209 9.97 -3.73 10.68
CA GLU A 209 11.12 -3.49 9.82
C GLU A 209 12.02 -2.35 10.31
N HIS A 210 11.45 -1.30 10.93
CA HIS A 210 12.24 -0.20 11.48
C HIS A 210 13.05 -0.65 12.70
N PHE A 211 12.47 -1.53 13.52
CA PHE A 211 13.17 -2.13 14.65
C PHE A 211 14.35 -2.99 14.18
N PHE A 212 14.15 -3.81 13.14
CA PHE A 212 15.24 -4.63 12.58
C PHE A 212 16.31 -3.80 11.86
N ASP A 213 15.93 -2.67 11.24
CA ASP A 213 16.88 -1.69 10.67
C ASP A 213 17.79 -1.14 11.76
N LEU A 214 17.22 -0.58 12.84
CA LEU A 214 17.97 -0.08 13.98
C LEU A 214 18.81 -1.17 14.66
N MET A 215 18.27 -2.38 14.84
CA MET A 215 19.01 -3.51 15.40
C MET A 215 20.29 -3.80 14.59
N TYR A 216 20.18 -3.82 13.26
CA TYR A 216 21.32 -4.03 12.37
C TYR A 216 22.36 -2.91 12.53
N GLN A 217 21.92 -1.65 12.66
CA GLN A 217 22.82 -0.51 12.88
C GLN A 217 23.51 -0.53 14.24
N VAL A 218 22.77 -0.79 15.31
CA VAL A 218 23.32 -0.93 16.67
C VAL A 218 24.38 -2.03 16.69
N TYR A 219 24.08 -3.18 16.08
CA TYR A 219 25.01 -4.30 16.02
C TYR A 219 26.35 -3.90 15.39
N VAL A 220 26.35 -3.22 14.25
CA VAL A 220 27.60 -2.79 13.58
C VAL A 220 28.36 -1.76 14.41
N LEU A 221 27.69 -0.74 14.96
CA LEU A 221 28.32 0.28 15.79
C LEU A 221 29.00 -0.32 17.03
N GLU A 222 28.33 -1.24 17.73
CA GLU A 222 28.90 -1.93 18.89
C GLU A 222 30.12 -2.79 18.50
N LYS A 223 30.09 -3.46 17.34
CA LYS A 223 31.26 -4.19 16.81
C LYS A 223 32.41 -3.27 16.43
N CYS A 224 32.13 -2.03 16.04
CA CYS A 224 33.13 -0.98 15.85
C CYS A 224 33.63 -0.34 17.17
N GLY A 225 33.08 -0.76 18.32
CA GLY A 225 33.51 -0.34 19.65
C GLY A 225 32.83 0.93 20.17
N PHE A 226 31.68 1.31 19.62
CA PHE A 226 30.83 2.39 20.13
C PHE A 226 29.83 1.86 21.17
N ILE A 227 29.34 2.76 22.03
CA ILE A 227 28.27 2.48 22.98
C ILE A 227 27.03 3.22 22.50
N VAL A 228 26.00 2.47 22.09
CA VAL A 228 24.74 3.06 21.66
C VAL A 228 23.85 3.34 22.87
N ASP A 229 23.73 4.61 23.21
CA ASP A 229 22.96 5.07 24.37
C ASP A 229 21.46 5.04 24.12
N ASP A 230 21.02 5.33 22.90
CA ASP A 230 19.60 5.30 22.56
C ASP A 230 19.42 5.18 21.06
N ILE A 231 18.22 4.75 20.67
CA ILE A 231 17.79 4.60 19.28
C ILE A 231 16.39 5.17 19.10
N CYS A 232 16.18 5.88 18.01
CA CYS A 232 14.96 6.63 17.74
C CYS A 232 14.54 6.45 16.28
N ILE A 233 13.24 6.43 16.02
CA ILE A 233 12.70 6.66 14.69
C ILE A 233 12.21 8.10 14.61
N ALA A 234 12.81 8.91 13.75
CA ALA A 234 12.20 10.17 13.31
C ALA A 234 11.14 9.82 12.27
N LYS A 235 9.87 10.10 12.58
CA LYS A 235 8.72 9.77 11.75
C LYS A 235 7.88 11.01 11.46
N ILE A 236 7.00 10.89 10.47
CA ILE A 236 6.07 11.97 10.12
C ILE A 236 4.97 12.04 11.18
N ASN A 237 4.69 13.26 11.64
CA ASN A 237 3.48 13.54 12.38
C ASN A 237 2.29 13.58 11.43
N SER A 238 1.47 12.52 11.40
CA SER A 238 0.30 12.42 10.52
C SER A 238 -0.77 13.48 10.75
N ASP A 239 -0.73 14.10 11.92
CA ASP A 239 -1.69 15.11 12.37
C ASP A 239 -1.18 16.54 12.13
N TYR A 240 0.04 16.70 11.61
CA TYR A 240 0.54 18.00 11.18
C TYR A 240 -0.24 18.50 9.96
N VAL A 241 -0.80 19.72 10.05
CA VAL A 241 -1.51 20.41 8.97
C VAL A 241 -0.79 21.73 8.67
N VAL A 242 -0.43 21.96 7.41
CA VAL A 242 0.27 23.20 7.03
C VAL A 242 -0.64 24.42 7.12
N ASN A 243 -0.09 25.53 7.63
CA ASN A 243 -0.72 26.86 7.67
C ASN A 243 -2.14 26.83 8.24
N SER A 244 -2.30 26.11 9.35
CA SER A 244 -3.61 25.88 9.95
C SER A 244 -3.54 26.02 11.46
N ASP A 245 -4.48 26.78 12.01
CA ASP A 245 -4.74 26.82 13.46
C ASP A 245 -5.52 25.58 13.94
N LEU A 246 -5.78 24.61 13.05
CA LEU A 246 -6.42 23.34 13.42
C LEU A 246 -5.48 22.55 14.32
N VAL A 247 -5.66 22.73 15.62
CA VAL A 247 -5.02 21.90 16.63
C VAL A 247 -5.64 20.51 16.59
N ILE A 248 -4.91 19.54 16.05
CA ILE A 248 -5.30 18.13 16.07
C ILE A 248 -4.87 17.51 17.42
N GLU A 249 -5.69 17.74 18.44
CA GLU A 249 -5.56 17.06 19.71
C GLU A 249 -6.57 15.90 19.77
N GLU A 250 -6.09 14.71 20.15
CA GLU A 250 -6.86 13.48 20.43
C GLU A 250 -7.48 12.71 19.25
N LYS A 251 -7.76 13.33 18.09
CA LYS A 251 -8.44 12.66 16.96
C LYS A 251 -7.80 12.96 15.62
N SER A 252 -7.55 11.91 14.83
CA SER A 252 -6.96 12.02 13.48
C SER A 252 -7.69 13.03 12.59
N PHE A 253 -6.97 13.62 11.64
CA PHE A 253 -7.56 14.53 10.63
C PHE A 253 -8.80 13.93 9.94
N GLY A 254 -8.78 12.63 9.65
CA GLY A 254 -9.92 11.92 9.07
C GLY A 254 -11.13 11.82 10.01
N ASP A 255 -10.90 11.65 11.31
CA ASP A 255 -11.99 11.59 12.31
C ASP A 255 -12.58 12.98 12.58
N GLN A 256 -11.76 14.02 12.56
CA GLN A 256 -12.25 15.39 12.61
C GLN A 256 -13.12 15.72 11.40
N ALA A 257 -12.71 15.33 10.18
CA ALA A 257 -13.51 15.49 8.99
C ALA A 257 -14.86 14.75 9.07
N LYS A 258 -14.87 13.53 9.63
CA LYS A 258 -16.12 12.80 9.92
C LYS A 258 -17.00 13.55 10.92
N ILE A 259 -16.43 14.06 12.02
CA ILE A 259 -17.16 14.83 13.04
C ILE A 259 -17.73 16.11 12.43
N PHE A 260 -16.95 16.84 11.64
CA PHE A 260 -17.36 18.07 10.96
C PHE A 260 -18.58 17.81 10.07
N ILE A 261 -18.52 16.79 9.21
CA ILE A 261 -19.63 16.42 8.32
C ILE A 261 -20.86 15.97 9.11
N ASN A 262 -20.68 15.18 10.19
CA ASN A 262 -21.79 14.74 11.03
C ASN A 262 -22.49 15.93 11.73
N LYS A 263 -21.74 16.98 12.11
CA LYS A 263 -22.31 18.20 12.71
C LYS A 263 -23.18 19.00 11.74
N LEU A 264 -22.98 18.88 10.42
CA LEU A 264 -23.83 19.54 9.44
C LEU A 264 -25.25 18.95 9.37
N GLY A 265 -25.45 17.72 9.88
CA GLY A 265 -26.73 17.03 9.81
C GLY A 265 -27.11 16.62 8.37
N LYS A 266 -28.37 16.21 8.19
CA LYS A 266 -28.88 15.83 6.86
C LYS A 266 -29.09 17.08 6.00
N ILE A 267 -28.46 17.13 4.84
CA ILE A 267 -28.59 18.25 3.88
C ILE A 267 -29.73 17.95 2.91
N LYS A 268 -30.67 18.89 2.75
CA LYS A 268 -31.70 18.82 1.70
C LYS A 268 -31.25 19.60 0.48
N TYR A 269 -31.74 19.22 -0.70
CA TYR A 269 -31.38 19.93 -1.93
C TYR A 269 -31.83 21.39 -1.88
N GLU A 270 -32.99 21.68 -1.27
CA GLU A 270 -33.51 23.03 -1.11
C GLU A 270 -32.54 23.94 -0.32
N ASP A 271 -31.73 23.39 0.59
CA ASP A 271 -30.79 24.15 1.40
C ASP A 271 -29.54 24.60 0.60
N ILE A 272 -29.28 23.97 -0.54
CA ILE A 272 -28.11 24.22 -1.39
C ILE A 272 -28.47 24.66 -2.80
N LYS A 273 -29.75 24.62 -3.17
CA LYS A 273 -30.24 24.86 -4.54
C LYS A 273 -29.75 26.18 -5.12
N ASP A 274 -29.86 27.28 -4.36
CA ASP A 274 -29.44 28.59 -4.84
C ASP A 274 -27.92 28.66 -5.03
N PHE A 275 -27.15 27.99 -4.16
CA PHE A 275 -25.70 27.93 -4.25
C PHE A 275 -25.24 27.14 -5.48
N VAL A 276 -25.73 25.90 -5.65
CA VAL A 276 -25.27 25.02 -6.73
C VAL A 276 -25.73 25.47 -8.12
N ASN A 277 -26.76 26.33 -8.20
CA ASN A 277 -27.20 26.96 -9.45
C ASN A 277 -26.57 28.35 -9.66
N SER A 278 -25.83 28.88 -8.69
CA SER A 278 -25.10 30.14 -8.84
C SER A 278 -23.78 29.91 -9.55
N ASP A 279 -23.26 30.96 -10.19
CA ASP A 279 -21.85 30.95 -10.56
C ASP A 279 -21.01 31.30 -9.33
N PHE A 280 -20.00 30.49 -9.07
CA PHE A 280 -19.07 30.68 -7.96
C PHE A 280 -17.68 30.23 -8.36
N GLU A 281 -16.69 30.84 -7.73
CA GLU A 281 -15.29 30.44 -7.77
C GLU A 281 -14.84 30.05 -6.38
N VAL A 282 -13.94 29.08 -6.30
CA VAL A 282 -13.41 28.63 -5.02
C VAL A 282 -12.34 29.61 -4.54
N GLU A 283 -12.65 30.35 -3.49
CA GLU A 283 -11.69 31.19 -2.77
C GLU A 283 -10.56 30.32 -2.18
N TYR A 284 -9.31 30.75 -2.40
CA TYR A 284 -8.11 30.13 -1.87
C TYR A 284 -7.11 31.17 -1.37
N ASP A 285 -6.52 30.92 -0.21
CA ASP A 285 -5.48 31.76 0.35
C ASP A 285 -4.12 31.32 -0.17
N ASN A 286 -3.49 32.17 -0.99
CA ASN A 286 -2.18 31.95 -1.60
C ASN A 286 -1.03 32.25 -0.62
N GLN A 287 -1.20 31.99 0.69
CA GLN A 287 -0.07 32.09 1.61
C GLN A 287 1.05 31.14 1.17
N PRO A 288 2.32 31.55 1.31
CA PRO A 288 3.45 30.64 1.13
C PRO A 288 3.29 29.41 2.02
N VAL A 289 3.55 28.23 1.46
CA VAL A 289 3.53 26.97 2.20
C VAL A 289 4.76 26.95 3.11
N GLU A 290 4.54 27.17 4.41
CA GLU A 290 5.61 27.15 5.42
C GLU A 290 5.53 25.85 6.23
N VAL A 291 6.62 25.08 6.25
CA VAL A 291 6.70 23.81 6.98
C VAL A 291 7.31 24.05 8.36
N ASP A 292 6.52 23.86 9.42
CA ASP A 292 7.03 23.83 10.79
C ASP A 292 7.69 22.47 11.07
N LEU A 293 9.02 22.47 11.08
CA LEU A 293 9.84 21.29 11.35
C LEU A 293 9.54 20.64 12.72
N LYS A 294 9.19 21.43 13.74
CA LYS A 294 8.90 20.91 15.08
C LYS A 294 7.56 20.21 15.14
N ALA A 295 6.61 20.64 14.31
CA ALA A 295 5.31 20.02 14.22
C ALA A 295 5.30 18.82 13.26
N LEU A 296 6.12 18.87 12.20
CA LEU A 296 6.24 17.80 11.19
C LEU A 296 7.02 16.58 11.69
N VAL A 297 8.19 16.79 12.31
CA VAL A 297 9.11 15.71 12.71
C VAL A 297 8.76 15.23 14.12
N ASP A 298 8.30 13.99 14.22
CA ASP A 298 8.01 13.31 15.48
C ASP A 298 9.13 12.32 15.81
N LEU A 299 9.72 12.44 17.01
CA LEU A 299 10.78 11.54 17.48
C LEU A 299 10.16 10.44 18.35
N ASP A 300 9.96 9.26 17.78
CA ASP A 300 9.38 8.11 18.47
C ASP A 300 10.47 7.16 18.97
N TYR A 301 10.62 7.12 20.29
CA TYR A 301 11.51 6.19 20.99
C TYR A 301 10.81 4.88 21.33
N LEU A 302 9.50 4.75 21.11
CA LEU A 302 8.74 3.56 21.46
C LEU A 302 8.79 2.53 20.33
N THR A 303 8.80 1.25 20.72
CA THR A 303 8.75 0.16 19.74
C THR A 303 7.39 0.06 19.04
N TYR A 304 7.34 -0.70 17.94
CA TYR A 304 6.11 -0.99 17.21
C TYR A 304 5.10 -1.79 18.06
N GLY A 305 3.82 -1.59 17.81
CA GLY A 305 2.74 -2.31 18.48
C GLY A 305 1.50 -1.43 18.75
N THR A 306 0.44 -2.04 19.26
CA THR A 306 -0.86 -1.39 19.47
C THR A 306 -1.17 -1.02 20.92
N LYS A 307 -0.34 -1.45 21.87
CA LYS A 307 -0.52 -1.11 23.28
C LYS A 307 -0.28 0.39 23.50
N VAL A 308 -1.00 1.00 24.44
CA VAL A 308 -0.78 2.40 24.82
C VAL A 308 0.57 2.55 25.52
N THR A 309 0.90 1.62 26.41
CA THR A 309 2.20 1.52 27.08
C THR A 309 3.09 0.54 26.30
N ARG A 310 3.97 1.08 25.46
CA ARG A 310 4.97 0.31 24.72
C ARG A 310 6.34 0.53 25.37
N PRO A 311 7.23 -0.47 25.41
CA PRO A 311 8.61 -0.23 25.81
C PRO A 311 9.30 0.66 24.78
N THR A 312 10.41 1.27 25.19
CA THR A 312 11.30 1.95 24.25
C THR A 312 11.92 0.94 23.28
N LEU A 313 12.33 1.39 22.10
CA LEU A 313 13.10 0.60 21.12
C LEU A 313 14.36 0.00 21.75
N LYS A 314 15.03 0.76 22.62
CA LYS A 314 16.21 0.30 23.37
C LYS A 314 15.87 -0.81 24.36
N GLU A 315 14.84 -0.64 25.17
CA GLU A 315 14.38 -1.68 26.11
C GLU A 315 13.95 -2.95 25.37
N ASP A 316 13.26 -2.78 24.25
CA ASP A 316 12.80 -3.89 23.42
C ASP A 316 13.96 -4.64 22.75
N LEU A 317 14.99 -3.93 22.27
CA LEU A 317 16.22 -4.53 21.77
C LEU A 317 16.97 -5.27 22.89
N LYS A 318 16.97 -4.73 24.11
CA LYS A 318 17.54 -5.41 25.27
C LYS A 318 16.80 -6.70 25.56
N THR A 319 15.46 -6.69 25.62
CA THR A 319 14.66 -7.91 25.82
C THR A 319 14.90 -8.92 24.69
N PHE A 320 14.98 -8.47 23.43
CA PHE A 320 15.35 -9.35 22.32
C PHE A 320 16.70 -10.05 22.56
N ARG A 321 17.72 -9.31 23.01
CA ARG A 321 19.07 -9.84 23.28
C ARG A 321 19.16 -10.74 24.51
N GLU A 322 18.21 -10.66 25.44
CA GLU A 322 18.11 -11.58 26.57
C GLU A 322 17.67 -12.98 26.12
N GLU A 323 16.95 -13.06 24.99
CA GLU A 323 16.42 -14.30 24.42
C GLU A 323 17.24 -14.83 23.24
N PHE A 324 17.80 -13.94 22.40
CA PHE A 324 18.45 -14.29 21.15
C PHE A 324 19.85 -13.69 21.01
N ASP A 325 20.80 -14.51 20.58
CA ASP A 325 22.18 -14.10 20.31
C ASP A 325 22.33 -13.52 18.90
N LEU A 326 22.60 -12.22 18.80
CA LEU A 326 22.80 -11.55 17.51
C LEU A 326 23.99 -12.09 16.73
N ASP A 327 25.10 -12.47 17.38
CA ASP A 327 26.26 -13.02 16.67
C ASP A 327 25.85 -14.31 15.95
N GLN A 328 25.09 -15.16 16.65
CA GLN A 328 24.58 -16.41 16.09
C GLN A 328 23.57 -16.17 14.97
N ILE A 329 22.69 -15.17 15.09
CA ILE A 329 21.74 -14.80 14.03
C ILE A 329 22.48 -14.41 12.75
N PHE A 330 23.43 -13.49 12.85
CA PHE A 330 24.21 -13.02 11.70
C PHE A 330 25.01 -14.16 11.07
N MET A 331 25.60 -15.04 11.88
CA MET A 331 26.31 -16.23 11.38
C MET A 331 25.39 -17.18 10.62
N THR A 332 24.29 -17.62 11.25
CA THR A 332 23.33 -18.55 10.64
C THR A 332 22.71 -17.96 9.38
N LEU A 333 22.38 -16.66 9.38
CA LEU A 333 21.93 -15.97 8.18
C LEU A 333 22.99 -16.04 7.08
N SER A 334 24.25 -15.71 7.39
CA SER A 334 25.34 -15.76 6.39
C SER A 334 25.57 -17.18 5.84
N GLU A 335 25.38 -18.22 6.65
CA GLU A 335 25.48 -19.61 6.22
C GLU A 335 24.39 -19.94 5.20
N TYR A 336 23.12 -19.61 5.49
CA TYR A 336 22.02 -19.80 4.55
C TYR A 336 22.25 -19.03 3.25
N LEU A 337 22.65 -17.75 3.33
CA LEU A 337 22.92 -16.92 2.15
C LEU A 337 24.08 -17.44 1.30
N SER A 338 25.03 -18.17 1.90
CA SER A 338 26.16 -18.77 1.19
C SER A 338 25.79 -20.04 0.40
N ILE A 339 24.60 -20.63 0.65
CA ILE A 339 24.15 -21.84 -0.06
C ILE A 339 23.94 -21.52 -1.53
N LYS A 340 24.58 -22.31 -2.39
CA LYS A 340 24.43 -22.24 -3.86
C LYS A 340 23.67 -23.46 -4.38
N PRO A 341 22.83 -23.31 -5.41
CA PRO A 341 22.20 -24.45 -6.07
C PRO A 341 23.25 -25.38 -6.68
N ILE A 342 23.06 -26.69 -6.49
CA ILE A 342 23.92 -27.73 -7.10
C ILE A 342 23.11 -28.39 -8.21
N ASN A 343 23.70 -28.54 -9.40
CA ASN A 343 23.03 -29.18 -10.56
C ASN A 343 21.64 -28.61 -10.88
N ASN A 344 21.40 -27.33 -10.58
CA ASN A 344 20.10 -26.66 -10.73
C ASN A 344 18.97 -27.21 -9.82
N GLU A 345 19.30 -27.97 -8.78
CA GLU A 345 18.33 -28.46 -7.81
C GLU A 345 17.92 -27.34 -6.83
N VAL A 346 16.67 -27.38 -6.39
CA VAL A 346 16.14 -26.47 -5.36
C VAL A 346 16.84 -26.80 -4.03
N PRO A 347 17.51 -25.84 -3.37
CA PRO A 347 18.12 -26.08 -2.07
C PRO A 347 17.10 -26.62 -1.06
N GLU A 348 17.48 -27.68 -0.33
CA GLU A 348 16.60 -28.41 0.59
C GLU A 348 15.88 -27.50 1.61
N PHE A 349 16.58 -26.48 2.12
CA PHE A 349 15.99 -25.56 3.10
C PHE A 349 14.81 -24.74 2.55
N LEU A 350 14.71 -24.55 1.22
CA LEU A 350 13.57 -23.86 0.60
C LEU A 350 12.28 -24.67 0.67
N ASP A 351 12.36 -26.00 0.81
CA ASP A 351 11.18 -26.86 1.00
C ASP A 351 10.73 -26.96 2.47
N ASN A 352 11.55 -26.48 3.43
CA ASN A 352 11.23 -26.59 4.85
C ASN A 352 9.84 -26.04 5.17
N LYS A 353 8.98 -26.84 5.81
CA LYS A 353 7.60 -26.43 6.08
C LYS A 353 7.50 -25.25 7.06
N LYS A 354 8.56 -24.89 7.78
CA LYS A 354 8.60 -23.74 8.70
C LYS A 354 9.33 -22.54 8.07
N CYS A 355 8.95 -21.34 8.48
CA CYS A 355 9.81 -20.18 8.30
C CYS A 355 10.94 -20.26 9.33
N LEU A 356 12.16 -19.94 8.91
CA LEU A 356 13.34 -19.90 9.78
C LEU A 356 13.87 -18.46 9.81
N LEU A 357 14.51 -18.10 10.93
CA LEU A 357 15.13 -16.79 11.20
C LEU A 357 14.17 -15.61 11.16
N ASN A 358 12.87 -15.84 11.33
CA ASN A 358 11.91 -14.75 11.42
C ASN A 358 11.49 -14.55 12.88
N TYR A 359 11.39 -13.31 13.34
CA TYR A 359 11.19 -12.95 14.74
C TYR A 359 10.00 -12.02 14.87
N ASN A 360 9.13 -12.29 15.83
CA ASN A 360 7.91 -11.50 16.03
C ASN A 360 7.55 -11.43 17.50
N LYS A 361 6.61 -10.54 17.83
CA LYS A 361 6.04 -10.46 19.17
C LYS A 361 4.71 -11.18 19.26
N ASP A 362 4.49 -11.88 20.38
CA ASP A 362 3.17 -12.38 20.74
C ASP A 362 2.21 -11.24 21.14
N ARG A 363 0.96 -11.56 21.48
CA ARG A 363 -0.01 -10.56 21.95
C ARG A 363 0.38 -9.91 23.29
N ALA A 364 1.19 -10.59 24.10
CA ALA A 364 1.74 -10.06 25.34
C ALA A 364 2.93 -9.13 25.09
N GLY A 365 3.53 -9.14 23.91
CA GLY A 365 4.69 -8.35 23.54
C GLY A 365 6.02 -9.07 23.78
N ASN A 366 5.99 -10.36 24.11
CA ASN A 366 7.21 -11.17 24.26
C ASN A 366 7.72 -11.56 22.88
N TRP A 367 9.04 -11.62 22.73
CA TRP A 367 9.64 -12.05 21.48
C TRP A 367 9.53 -13.57 21.32
N ASP A 368 9.43 -13.99 20.07
CA ASP A 368 9.43 -15.39 19.68
C ASP A 368 10.13 -15.53 18.32
N HIS A 369 10.72 -16.70 18.10
CA HIS A 369 11.34 -17.07 16.83
C HIS A 369 10.46 -18.05 16.07
N GLY A 370 10.36 -17.83 14.76
CA GLY A 370 9.33 -18.44 13.94
C GLY A 370 8.10 -17.54 13.99
N PHE A 371 7.41 -17.39 12.87
CA PHE A 371 6.07 -16.82 12.98
C PHE A 371 5.28 -17.78 13.86
N ASN A 372 4.34 -17.20 14.60
CA ASN A 372 3.17 -17.86 15.17
C ASN A 372 2.34 -18.55 14.08
N HIS A 373 2.88 -19.65 13.58
CA HIS A 373 2.17 -20.86 13.30
C HIS A 373 1.89 -21.57 14.64
N ILE A 374 1.35 -20.87 15.65
CA ILE A 374 0.89 -21.52 16.91
C ILE A 374 0.00 -22.70 16.55
N ASP A 375 -0.67 -22.60 15.40
CA ASP A 375 -1.48 -23.68 14.88
C ASP A 375 -0.78 -24.63 13.87
N TYR A 376 0.14 -24.20 12.99
CA TYR A 376 0.52 -25.04 11.83
C TYR A 376 1.89 -24.81 11.18
N ASP A 377 2.77 -25.81 11.09
CA ASP A 377 4.04 -25.72 10.35
C ASP A 377 3.85 -25.55 8.82
N ASN A 378 3.57 -24.34 8.31
CA ASN A 378 3.38 -24.12 6.87
C ASN A 378 3.70 -22.71 6.37
N CYS A 379 4.99 -22.52 6.13
CA CYS A 379 5.58 -21.48 5.31
C CYS A 379 4.86 -21.41 3.95
N PHE A 380 4.33 -20.23 3.65
CA PHE A 380 3.66 -19.91 2.38
C PHE A 380 4.58 -19.18 1.39
N HIS A 381 5.74 -18.69 1.83
CA HIS A 381 6.65 -17.90 1.02
C HIS A 381 7.29 -18.68 -0.15
N VAL A 382 7.61 -19.96 0.09
CA VAL A 382 8.04 -20.91 -0.94
C VAL A 382 7.34 -22.23 -0.68
N MET A 383 6.63 -22.75 -1.67
CA MET A 383 5.85 -23.98 -1.63
C MET A 383 6.18 -24.84 -2.84
N ASP A 384 5.78 -26.11 -2.79
CA ASP A 384 5.70 -26.94 -3.99
C ASP A 384 4.84 -26.27 -5.05
N TRP A 385 5.16 -26.50 -6.32
CA TRP A 385 4.44 -25.86 -7.41
C TRP A 385 2.96 -26.26 -7.45
N PHE A 386 2.10 -25.26 -7.64
CA PHE A 386 0.71 -25.40 -8.06
C PHE A 386 0.31 -24.16 -8.87
N ASP A 387 -0.72 -24.29 -9.70
CA ASP A 387 -1.23 -23.18 -10.50
C ASP A 387 -2.11 -22.24 -9.64
N LYS A 388 -1.54 -21.11 -9.21
CA LYS A 388 -2.27 -20.05 -8.48
C LYS A 388 -3.46 -19.46 -9.24
N ASN A 389 -3.52 -19.64 -10.56
CA ASN A 389 -4.66 -19.17 -11.37
C ASN A 389 -5.82 -20.14 -11.40
N GLU A 390 -5.58 -21.40 -11.05
CA GLU A 390 -6.62 -22.41 -10.97
C GLU A 390 -7.50 -22.18 -9.73
N PRO A 391 -8.83 -22.27 -9.85
CA PRO A 391 -9.74 -22.18 -8.73
C PRO A 391 -9.42 -23.16 -7.59
N GLY A 392 -9.19 -22.63 -6.39
CA GLY A 392 -8.76 -23.44 -5.26
C GLY A 392 -8.61 -22.65 -3.97
N PHE A 393 -7.97 -23.26 -2.98
CA PHE A 393 -7.81 -22.64 -1.65
C PHE A 393 -6.96 -21.36 -1.70
N TRP A 394 -6.02 -21.27 -2.65
CA TRP A 394 -5.19 -20.08 -2.82
C TRP A 394 -5.99 -18.83 -3.24
N THR A 395 -7.03 -19.00 -4.07
CA THR A 395 -7.79 -17.88 -4.64
C THR A 395 -8.87 -17.34 -3.70
N ILE A 396 -9.06 -17.93 -2.52
CA ILE A 396 -10.03 -17.45 -1.54
C ILE A 396 -9.60 -16.07 -1.00
N GLY A 397 -10.33 -15.01 -1.38
CA GLY A 397 -10.09 -13.65 -0.91
C GLY A 397 -10.27 -13.51 0.61
N LYS A 398 -9.44 -12.68 1.25
CA LYS A 398 -9.43 -12.44 2.72
C LYS A 398 -9.26 -13.69 3.59
N PHE A 399 -8.72 -14.78 3.05
CA PHE A 399 -8.30 -15.96 3.81
C PHE A 399 -6.78 -15.91 4.04
N LYS A 400 -6.34 -16.02 5.30
CA LYS A 400 -4.92 -15.80 5.66
C LYS A 400 -3.99 -16.72 4.87
N ARG A 401 -2.88 -16.19 4.36
CA ARG A 401 -1.91 -16.95 3.56
C ARG A 401 -1.36 -18.19 4.29
N ALA A 402 -1.07 -18.07 5.57
CA ALA A 402 -0.67 -19.20 6.41
C ALA A 402 -1.72 -20.32 6.46
N TYR A 403 -3.02 -19.99 6.53
CA TYR A 403 -4.10 -21.00 6.50
C TYR A 403 -4.30 -21.58 5.10
N LYS A 404 -4.15 -20.77 4.05
CA LYS A 404 -4.12 -21.26 2.65
C LYS A 404 -3.03 -22.31 2.47
N SER A 405 -1.80 -22.00 2.90
CA SER A 405 -0.66 -22.92 2.80
C SER A 405 -0.88 -24.17 3.65
N HIS A 406 -1.44 -24.04 4.85
CA HIS A 406 -1.81 -25.20 5.66
C HIS A 406 -2.73 -26.16 4.90
N VAL A 407 -3.83 -25.63 4.37
CA VAL A 407 -4.83 -26.43 3.65
C VAL A 407 -4.22 -27.06 2.40
N ILE A 408 -3.46 -26.30 1.62
CA ILE A 408 -2.81 -26.77 0.39
C ILE A 408 -1.82 -27.91 0.67
N ARG A 409 -0.97 -27.78 1.70
CA ARG A 409 0.08 -28.77 2.00
C ARG A 409 -0.44 -30.06 2.64
N ASN A 410 -1.59 -30.00 3.32
CA ASN A 410 -2.10 -31.09 4.15
C ASN A 410 -3.45 -31.66 3.68
N SER A 411 -3.95 -31.22 2.53
CA SER A 411 -5.15 -31.79 1.89
C SER A 411 -4.76 -32.50 0.59
N LYS A 412 -5.69 -33.29 0.03
CA LYS A 412 -5.44 -34.07 -1.20
C LYS A 412 -4.98 -33.23 -2.41
N SER A 413 -5.44 -31.98 -2.53
CA SER A 413 -5.18 -31.09 -3.67
C SER A 413 -5.30 -29.61 -3.28
N PRO A 414 -4.60 -28.68 -3.95
CA PRO A 414 -4.85 -27.25 -3.80
C PRO A 414 -6.15 -26.75 -4.46
N TYR A 415 -6.75 -27.52 -5.38
CA TYR A 415 -7.80 -27.04 -6.29
C TYR A 415 -9.19 -27.52 -5.92
N PHE A 416 -10.19 -26.65 -6.07
CA PHE A 416 -11.59 -26.98 -5.74
C PHE A 416 -12.16 -28.11 -6.61
N LYS A 417 -11.72 -28.22 -7.87
CA LYS A 417 -12.21 -29.26 -8.81
C LYS A 417 -11.96 -30.69 -8.32
N ASP A 418 -11.04 -30.88 -7.40
CA ASP A 418 -10.64 -32.20 -6.89
C ASP A 418 -11.45 -32.63 -5.65
N TYR A 419 -12.41 -31.81 -5.23
CA TYR A 419 -13.28 -32.02 -4.08
C TYR A 419 -14.74 -32.04 -4.51
N GLU A 420 -15.54 -32.89 -3.88
CA GLU A 420 -17.00 -32.91 -4.07
C GLU A 420 -17.71 -32.00 -3.06
N SER A 421 -17.04 -31.69 -1.93
CA SER A 421 -17.54 -30.81 -0.88
C SER A 421 -16.40 -30.11 -0.16
N LEU A 422 -16.62 -28.88 0.30
CA LEU A 422 -15.71 -28.16 1.22
C LEU A 422 -15.61 -28.80 2.62
N PHE A 423 -16.40 -29.83 2.88
CA PHE A 423 -16.49 -30.53 4.17
C PHE A 423 -16.11 -32.00 4.08
N GLU A 424 -15.52 -32.44 2.97
CA GLU A 424 -15.06 -33.83 2.87
C GLU A 424 -13.84 -34.09 3.78
N PRO A 425 -13.65 -35.32 4.30
CA PRO A 425 -12.57 -35.63 5.25
C PRO A 425 -11.14 -35.44 4.72
N SER A 426 -10.96 -35.30 3.40
CA SER A 426 -9.64 -35.11 2.77
C SER A 426 -9.13 -33.67 2.86
N ILE A 427 -9.97 -32.74 3.36
CA ILE A 427 -9.62 -31.36 3.66
C ILE A 427 -9.20 -31.30 5.14
N VAL A 428 -8.00 -30.79 5.39
CA VAL A 428 -7.45 -30.68 6.74
C VAL A 428 -8.31 -29.75 7.62
N LEU A 429 -8.47 -30.14 8.89
CA LEU A 429 -9.18 -29.36 9.91
C LEU A 429 -8.25 -28.37 10.59
N ASN A 430 -8.85 -27.41 11.28
CA ASN A 430 -8.09 -26.49 12.10
C ASN A 430 -7.60 -27.18 13.40
N ASN A 431 -6.87 -26.45 14.26
CA ASN A 431 -6.24 -26.99 15.47
C ASN A 431 -7.21 -27.32 16.58
N LYS A 432 -8.45 -26.87 16.43
CA LYS A 432 -9.57 -27.20 17.30
C LYS A 432 -10.38 -28.37 16.75
N GLY A 433 -9.96 -28.97 15.63
CA GLY A 433 -10.70 -30.03 14.94
C GLY A 433 -11.94 -29.52 14.19
N GLU A 434 -11.97 -28.24 13.78
CA GLU A 434 -13.11 -27.64 13.08
C GLU A 434 -12.76 -27.29 11.62
N SER A 435 -13.74 -27.29 10.71
CA SER A 435 -13.50 -26.86 9.32
C SER A 435 -13.17 -25.36 9.24
N PHE A 436 -12.17 -25.02 8.42
CA PHE A 436 -11.88 -23.62 8.06
C PHE A 436 -13.03 -22.93 7.30
N PHE A 437 -13.93 -23.72 6.70
CA PHE A 437 -14.91 -23.23 5.74
C PHE A 437 -16.34 -23.17 6.29
N GLU A 438 -16.56 -23.64 7.52
CA GLU A 438 -17.88 -23.68 8.17
C GLU A 438 -18.55 -22.30 8.20
N LYS A 439 -17.80 -21.25 8.53
CA LYS A 439 -18.30 -19.86 8.60
C LYS A 439 -17.82 -18.98 7.43
N ASN A 440 -17.09 -19.55 6.48
CA ASN A 440 -16.50 -18.79 5.38
C ASN A 440 -17.45 -18.72 4.17
N GLN A 441 -18.36 -17.75 4.20
CA GLN A 441 -19.36 -17.57 3.13
C GLN A 441 -18.72 -17.29 1.76
N ARG A 442 -17.54 -16.64 1.71
CA ARG A 442 -16.81 -16.44 0.45
C ARG A 442 -16.39 -17.77 -0.14
N ALA A 443 -15.73 -18.62 0.64
CA ALA A 443 -15.29 -19.93 0.18
C ALA A 443 -16.47 -20.79 -0.29
N LYS A 444 -17.57 -20.81 0.48
CA LYS A 444 -18.80 -21.54 0.10
C LYS A 444 -19.36 -21.07 -1.24
N ARG A 445 -19.52 -19.75 -1.40
CA ARG A 445 -20.05 -19.15 -2.62
C ARG A 445 -19.15 -19.40 -3.83
N MET A 446 -17.85 -19.25 -3.65
CA MET A 446 -16.87 -19.55 -4.70
C MET A 446 -16.95 -21.02 -5.11
N PHE A 447 -16.87 -21.93 -4.14
CA PHE A 447 -16.90 -23.38 -4.40
C PHE A 447 -18.17 -23.80 -5.13
N GLU A 448 -19.33 -23.29 -4.72
CA GLU A 448 -20.60 -23.54 -5.40
C GLU A 448 -20.55 -23.17 -6.89
N VAL A 449 -20.20 -21.92 -7.20
CA VAL A 449 -20.17 -21.44 -8.60
C VAL A 449 -19.15 -22.22 -9.42
N TYR A 450 -18.00 -22.56 -8.84
CA TYR A 450 -16.99 -23.38 -9.51
C TYR A 450 -17.46 -24.82 -9.75
N SER A 451 -18.14 -25.44 -8.78
CA SER A 451 -18.70 -26.78 -8.93
C SER A 451 -19.75 -26.82 -10.04
N LEU A 452 -20.59 -25.79 -10.13
CA LEU A 452 -21.56 -25.67 -11.23
C LEU A 452 -20.88 -25.42 -12.58
N LYS A 453 -19.81 -24.62 -12.63
CA LYS A 453 -18.99 -24.48 -13.84
C LYS A 453 -18.34 -25.79 -14.26
N LYS A 454 -17.84 -26.59 -13.31
CA LYS A 454 -17.30 -27.93 -13.59
C LYS A 454 -18.37 -28.85 -14.19
N GLN A 455 -19.60 -28.78 -13.67
CA GLN A 455 -20.72 -29.58 -14.15
C GLN A 455 -21.25 -29.12 -15.52
N TYR A 456 -21.23 -27.82 -15.79
CA TYR A 456 -21.80 -27.19 -16.98
C TYR A 456 -20.80 -26.26 -17.68
N PRO A 457 -19.66 -26.76 -18.20
CA PRO A 457 -18.53 -25.93 -18.62
C PRO A 457 -18.81 -24.94 -19.75
N GLU A 458 -19.83 -25.21 -20.58
CA GLU A 458 -20.20 -24.39 -21.75
C GLU A 458 -21.53 -23.64 -21.55
N ASP A 459 -22.13 -23.71 -20.36
CA ASP A 459 -23.44 -23.12 -20.08
C ASP A 459 -23.39 -22.24 -18.83
N GLU A 460 -22.95 -21.00 -19.04
CA GLU A 460 -22.79 -19.99 -17.99
C GLU A 460 -24.09 -19.68 -17.25
N SER A 461 -25.24 -19.85 -17.91
CA SER A 461 -26.57 -19.66 -17.30
C SER A 461 -26.80 -20.60 -16.11
N LYS A 462 -26.12 -21.74 -16.08
CA LYS A 462 -26.19 -22.74 -15.01
C LYS A 462 -25.18 -22.54 -13.90
N TRP A 463 -24.24 -21.60 -14.01
CA TRP A 463 -23.20 -21.40 -12.99
C TRP A 463 -23.72 -20.72 -11.72
N ARG A 464 -24.99 -20.31 -11.71
CA ARG A 464 -25.60 -19.49 -10.65
C ARG A 464 -24.70 -18.29 -10.34
N ILE A 465 -24.37 -17.44 -11.32
CA ILE A 465 -23.58 -16.22 -11.09
C ILE A 465 -24.27 -15.29 -10.09
N ILE A 466 -25.60 -15.24 -10.12
CA ILE A 466 -26.43 -14.62 -9.10
C ILE A 466 -26.72 -15.59 -7.96
N ASP A 467 -26.61 -15.08 -6.74
CA ASP A 467 -27.07 -15.77 -5.53
C ASP A 467 -28.59 -15.58 -5.35
N PHE A 468 -29.36 -16.49 -5.95
CA PHE A 468 -30.82 -16.46 -5.86
C PHE A 468 -31.37 -16.67 -4.44
N ASP A 469 -30.58 -17.23 -3.54
CA ASP A 469 -30.99 -17.41 -2.14
C ASP A 469 -31.00 -16.07 -1.39
N ASN A 470 -30.38 -15.04 -1.97
CA ASN A 470 -30.23 -13.70 -1.41
C ASN A 470 -30.84 -12.59 -2.30
N MET A 471 -31.85 -12.91 -3.12
CA MET A 471 -32.54 -11.94 -3.99
C MET A 471 -33.10 -10.72 -3.26
N LYS A 472 -33.50 -10.87 -1.99
CA LYS A 472 -33.92 -9.73 -1.16
C LYS A 472 -32.87 -8.64 -1.15
N TRP A 473 -31.61 -9.00 -0.89
CA TRP A 473 -30.49 -8.05 -0.83
C TRP A 473 -30.21 -7.43 -2.20
N ILE A 474 -30.25 -8.24 -3.26
CA ILE A 474 -30.02 -7.76 -4.64
C ILE A 474 -31.08 -6.72 -5.03
N ASN A 475 -32.36 -7.01 -4.76
CA ASN A 475 -33.46 -6.11 -5.04
C ASN A 475 -33.39 -4.82 -4.19
N GLU A 476 -32.99 -4.94 -2.92
CA GLU A 476 -32.74 -3.78 -2.06
C GLU A 476 -31.61 -2.89 -2.61
N LEU A 477 -30.52 -3.49 -3.11
CA LEU A 477 -29.43 -2.72 -3.74
C LEU A 477 -29.88 -2.07 -5.05
N LEU A 478 -30.53 -2.82 -5.94
CA LEU A 478 -31.06 -2.30 -7.21
C LEU A 478 -32.09 -1.19 -7.01
N SER A 479 -32.87 -1.23 -5.94
CA SER A 479 -33.87 -0.20 -5.63
C SER A 479 -33.26 1.20 -5.48
N LYS A 480 -31.98 1.29 -5.10
CA LYS A 480 -31.25 2.56 -4.95
C LYS A 480 -30.89 3.21 -6.29
N TYR A 481 -31.04 2.48 -7.41
CA TYR A 481 -30.71 2.94 -8.77
C TYR A 481 -31.98 3.21 -9.61
N LYS A 482 -33.12 3.48 -8.95
CA LYS A 482 -34.41 3.74 -9.61
C LYS A 482 -34.66 5.21 -9.89
N ASP A 483 -34.09 6.09 -9.07
CA ASP A 483 -34.29 7.53 -9.18
C ASP A 483 -33.19 8.12 -10.09
N TYR A 484 -33.61 8.88 -11.10
CA TYR A 484 -32.73 9.58 -12.04
C TYR A 484 -32.70 11.08 -11.72
N PRO A 485 -31.60 11.79 -12.04
CA PRO A 485 -30.37 11.28 -12.66
C PRO A 485 -29.50 10.43 -11.72
N ILE A 486 -28.70 9.52 -12.29
CA ILE A 486 -27.67 8.74 -11.60
C ILE A 486 -26.30 9.25 -12.05
N TYR A 487 -25.48 9.69 -11.10
CA TYR A 487 -24.12 10.20 -11.31
C TYR A 487 -23.10 9.14 -10.90
N MET A 488 -22.54 8.43 -11.88
CA MET A 488 -21.40 7.53 -11.69
C MET A 488 -20.13 8.38 -11.69
N TYR A 489 -19.46 8.51 -10.55
CA TYR A 489 -18.27 9.34 -10.44
C TYR A 489 -17.09 8.57 -9.87
N ASP A 490 -15.92 8.97 -10.33
CA ASP A 490 -14.62 8.52 -9.84
C ASP A 490 -13.62 9.67 -9.94
N PHE A 491 -12.57 9.65 -9.12
CA PHE A 491 -11.52 10.66 -9.17
C PHE A 491 -10.15 10.15 -8.75
N GLU A 492 -9.12 10.73 -9.37
CA GLU A 492 -7.73 10.45 -9.05
C GLU A 492 -7.18 11.45 -8.06
N THR A 493 -6.30 10.96 -7.18
CA THR A 493 -5.67 11.73 -6.12
C THR A 493 -4.16 11.51 -6.10
N SER A 494 -3.42 12.53 -5.70
CA SER A 494 -1.98 12.42 -5.38
C SER A 494 -1.69 12.85 -3.96
N LYS A 495 -0.60 12.36 -3.41
CA LYS A 495 -0.21 12.60 -2.02
C LYS A 495 1.28 12.90 -1.92
N TRP A 496 1.66 13.53 -0.81
CA TRP A 496 3.04 13.88 -0.50
C TRP A 496 3.28 13.67 0.99
N ALA A 497 4.44 13.11 1.36
CA ALA A 497 4.91 13.08 2.74
C ALA A 497 5.01 14.49 3.32
N ILE A 498 5.66 15.38 2.57
CA ILE A 498 5.78 16.79 2.90
C ILE A 498 4.63 17.55 2.22
N PRO A 499 3.68 18.13 2.97
CA PRO A 499 2.53 18.80 2.37
C PRO A 499 2.94 19.91 1.38
N ARG A 500 2.39 19.86 0.16
CA ARG A 500 2.66 20.85 -0.92
C ARG A 500 1.69 22.02 -0.95
N PHE A 501 0.57 21.94 -0.25
CA PHE A 501 -0.52 22.91 -0.33
C PHE A 501 -1.01 23.32 1.07
N ASN A 502 -1.61 24.50 1.20
CA ASN A 502 -2.14 24.97 2.48
C ASN A 502 -3.27 24.07 2.99
N LEU A 503 -3.46 24.00 4.31
CA LEU A 503 -4.57 23.30 4.97
C LEU A 503 -4.59 21.76 4.82
N VAL A 504 -3.58 21.14 4.18
CA VAL A 504 -3.49 19.67 4.08
C VAL A 504 -2.56 19.08 5.13
N ASN A 505 -2.88 17.86 5.55
CA ASN A 505 -1.98 17.06 6.36
C ASN A 505 -1.03 16.22 5.50
N THR A 506 -0.03 15.61 6.12
CA THR A 506 0.89 14.69 5.43
C THR A 506 0.14 13.54 4.79
N TYR A 507 0.56 13.13 3.59
CA TYR A 507 -0.09 12.11 2.76
C TYR A 507 -1.58 12.34 2.50
N TYR A 508 -2.04 13.59 2.53
CA TYR A 508 -3.40 13.91 2.10
C TYR A 508 -3.59 13.53 0.63
N GLN A 509 -4.61 12.71 0.38
CA GLN A 509 -5.09 12.37 -0.96
C GLN A 509 -5.72 13.60 -1.61
N THR A 510 -4.89 14.35 -2.33
CA THR A 510 -5.23 15.60 -3.01
C THR A 510 -5.88 15.28 -4.35
N PRO A 511 -7.20 15.50 -4.51
CA PRO A 511 -7.87 15.21 -5.76
C PRO A 511 -7.44 16.20 -6.84
N PHE A 512 -7.17 15.67 -8.03
CA PHE A 512 -6.69 16.47 -9.16
C PHE A 512 -7.40 16.19 -10.49
N GLN A 513 -8.15 15.10 -10.58
CA GLN A 513 -8.90 14.71 -11.77
C GLN A 513 -10.19 14.02 -11.36
N TYR A 514 -11.28 14.21 -12.12
CA TYR A 514 -12.48 13.38 -11.98
C TYR A 514 -13.11 13.04 -13.33
N SER A 515 -13.94 12.01 -13.32
CA SER A 515 -14.91 11.68 -14.36
C SER A 515 -16.30 11.51 -13.75
N ILE A 516 -17.34 11.87 -14.49
CA ILE A 516 -18.74 11.71 -14.13
C ILE A 516 -19.54 11.30 -15.38
N ASP A 517 -20.07 10.08 -15.37
CA ASP A 517 -21.11 9.64 -16.31
C ASP A 517 -22.50 9.81 -15.69
N VAL A 518 -23.42 10.44 -16.43
CA VAL A 518 -24.77 10.77 -15.96
C VAL A 518 -25.80 10.02 -16.77
N ILE A 519 -26.54 9.15 -16.08
CA ILE A 519 -27.69 8.42 -16.62
C ILE A 519 -28.96 9.20 -16.25
N VAL A 520 -29.74 9.63 -17.24
CA VAL A 520 -30.95 10.46 -17.03
C VAL A 520 -32.25 9.66 -17.13
N ASP A 521 -32.23 8.47 -17.74
CA ASP A 521 -33.35 7.55 -17.82
C ASP A 521 -32.88 6.09 -18.04
N ASP A 522 -33.84 5.17 -18.19
CA ASP A 522 -33.60 3.73 -18.37
C ASP A 522 -33.20 3.32 -19.80
N LYS A 523 -33.12 4.27 -20.74
CA LYS A 523 -32.79 4.01 -22.16
C LYS A 523 -31.30 4.19 -22.47
N TYR A 524 -30.47 4.37 -21.43
CA TYR A 524 -29.02 4.49 -21.59
C TYR A 524 -28.41 3.24 -22.24
N ASP A 525 -27.42 3.48 -23.09
CA ASP A 525 -26.61 2.46 -23.75
C ASP A 525 -25.17 2.95 -23.79
N TYR A 526 -24.28 2.25 -23.06
CA TYR A 526 -22.86 2.62 -22.98
C TYR A 526 -22.14 2.49 -24.33
N ASN A 527 -22.72 1.80 -25.32
CA ASN A 527 -22.20 1.76 -26.70
C ASN A 527 -22.66 2.96 -27.54
N LYS A 528 -23.58 3.78 -27.01
CA LYS A 528 -24.14 4.98 -27.64
C LYS A 528 -23.99 6.16 -26.68
N PRO A 529 -22.80 6.79 -26.62
CA PRO A 529 -22.50 7.85 -25.68
C PRO A 529 -23.52 9.00 -25.67
N GLU A 530 -24.21 9.25 -26.78
CA GLU A 530 -25.27 10.26 -26.90
C GLU A 530 -26.50 10.01 -26.01
N THR A 531 -26.65 8.79 -25.48
CA THR A 531 -27.73 8.42 -24.55
C THR A 531 -27.43 8.79 -23.10
N MET A 532 -26.22 9.29 -22.82
CA MET A 532 -25.75 9.70 -21.49
C MET A 532 -25.07 11.06 -21.59
N HIS A 533 -24.83 11.69 -20.45
CA HIS A 533 -23.95 12.85 -20.37
C HIS A 533 -22.63 12.48 -19.70
N HIS A 534 -21.56 13.17 -20.08
CA HIS A 534 -20.24 12.93 -19.54
C HIS A 534 -19.57 14.26 -19.19
N HIS A 535 -18.96 14.32 -18.01
CA HIS A 535 -18.19 15.45 -17.52
C HIS A 535 -16.87 14.97 -16.94
N SER A 536 -15.78 15.63 -17.32
CA SER A 536 -14.45 15.33 -16.79
C SER A 536 -13.64 16.59 -16.55
N PHE A 537 -12.72 16.50 -15.60
CA PHE A 537 -11.81 17.57 -15.21
C PHE A 537 -10.45 16.98 -14.93
N LEU A 538 -9.39 17.66 -15.36
CA LEU A 538 -8.01 17.35 -15.02
C LEU A 538 -7.28 18.66 -14.74
N SER A 539 -6.69 18.77 -13.55
CA SER A 539 -5.80 19.88 -13.23
C SER A 539 -4.63 19.92 -14.21
N ASN A 540 -4.32 21.10 -14.72
CA ASN A 540 -3.44 21.27 -15.86
C ASN A 540 -2.36 22.34 -15.66
N GLU A 541 -2.13 22.77 -14.41
CA GLU A 541 -1.18 23.82 -14.05
C GLU A 541 -0.10 23.27 -13.10
N GLN A 542 1.14 23.73 -13.30
CA GLN A 542 2.27 23.36 -12.43
C GLN A 542 2.28 24.24 -11.19
N ASP A 543 2.78 23.71 -10.07
CA ASP A 543 2.91 24.43 -8.80
C ASP A 543 1.63 25.14 -8.33
N THR A 544 0.47 24.61 -8.72
CA THR A 544 -0.85 25.17 -8.44
C THR A 544 -1.70 24.13 -7.71
N ASP A 545 -2.46 24.58 -6.71
CA ASP A 545 -3.32 23.71 -5.92
C ASP A 545 -4.50 23.18 -6.76
N PRO A 546 -4.54 21.87 -7.08
CA PRO A 546 -5.56 21.33 -7.97
C PRO A 546 -6.95 21.32 -7.34
N ARG A 547 -7.05 21.39 -6.00
CA ARG A 547 -8.31 21.24 -5.27
C ARG A 547 -9.28 22.38 -5.56
N ILE A 548 -8.77 23.55 -5.93
CA ILE A 548 -9.57 24.76 -6.12
C ILE A 548 -10.47 24.59 -7.33
N LYS A 549 -9.88 24.29 -8.48
CA LYS A 549 -10.63 23.99 -9.70
C LYS A 549 -11.32 22.63 -9.65
N PHE A 550 -10.79 21.67 -8.89
CA PHE A 550 -11.50 20.42 -8.63
C PHE A 550 -12.85 20.67 -7.94
N ILE A 551 -12.88 21.35 -6.78
CA ILE A 551 -14.12 21.61 -6.02
C ILE A 551 -15.11 22.41 -6.86
N GLU A 552 -14.62 23.45 -7.55
CA GLU A 552 -15.44 24.32 -8.39
C GLU A 552 -16.18 23.52 -9.46
N ASN A 553 -15.44 22.78 -10.28
CA ASN A 553 -16.03 22.05 -11.40
C ASN A 553 -16.81 20.81 -10.92
N PHE A 554 -16.30 20.08 -9.91
CA PHE A 554 -16.95 18.86 -9.40
C PHE A 554 -18.36 19.16 -8.87
N ILE A 555 -18.52 20.23 -8.07
CA ILE A 555 -19.84 20.65 -7.60
C ILE A 555 -20.72 21.06 -8.79
N LYS A 556 -20.22 21.89 -9.72
CA LYS A 556 -21.00 22.34 -10.88
C LYS A 556 -21.51 21.14 -11.70
N ASP A 557 -20.66 20.16 -11.99
CA ASP A 557 -21.01 19.00 -12.81
C ASP A 557 -21.90 18.00 -12.08
N CYS A 558 -21.71 17.77 -10.77
CA CYS A 558 -22.56 16.90 -9.95
C CYS A 558 -24.02 17.38 -9.86
N PHE A 559 -24.28 18.67 -10.05
CA PHE A 559 -25.64 19.23 -9.97
C PHE A 559 -26.20 19.71 -11.32
N LYS A 560 -25.45 19.57 -12.40
CA LYS A 560 -25.78 20.11 -13.74
C LYS A 560 -27.10 19.61 -14.31
N HIS A 561 -27.50 18.39 -13.95
CA HIS A 561 -28.76 17.76 -14.36
C HIS A 561 -29.78 17.65 -13.21
N GLY A 562 -29.58 18.40 -12.12
CA GLY A 562 -30.42 18.38 -10.92
C GLY A 562 -29.88 17.50 -9.79
N PRO A 563 -30.60 17.37 -8.67
CA PRO A 563 -30.24 16.41 -7.63
C PRO A 563 -30.52 14.99 -8.09
N GLY A 564 -29.66 14.03 -7.71
CA GLY A 564 -29.82 12.63 -8.10
C GLY A 564 -29.19 11.64 -7.14
N VAL A 565 -29.02 10.41 -7.62
CA VAL A 565 -28.29 9.33 -6.93
C VAL A 565 -26.84 9.42 -7.35
N TYR A 566 -25.92 9.51 -6.38
CA TYR A 566 -24.48 9.50 -6.67
C TYR A 566 -23.94 8.10 -6.43
N VAL A 567 -23.01 7.66 -7.26
CA VAL A 567 -22.48 6.30 -7.22
C VAL A 567 -20.97 6.35 -7.35
N ALA A 568 -20.28 5.65 -6.46
CA ALA A 568 -18.85 5.36 -6.54
C ALA A 568 -18.62 3.85 -6.48
N TYR A 569 -17.46 3.38 -6.94
CA TYR A 569 -17.00 2.01 -6.73
C TYR A 569 -16.00 2.00 -5.59
N ASN A 570 -16.38 1.48 -4.40
CA ASN A 570 -15.65 1.66 -3.14
C ASN A 570 -15.81 3.05 -2.50
N LYS A 571 -17.05 3.52 -2.35
CA LYS A 571 -17.43 4.87 -1.87
C LYS A 571 -16.71 5.40 -0.63
N SER A 572 -16.16 4.50 0.19
CA SER A 572 -15.48 4.86 1.44
C SER A 572 -14.26 5.75 1.17
N PHE A 573 -13.55 5.49 0.07
CA PHE A 573 -12.40 6.27 -0.38
C PHE A 573 -12.84 7.68 -0.79
N GLU A 574 -13.78 7.78 -1.72
CA GLU A 574 -14.22 9.06 -2.29
C GLU A 574 -14.88 9.92 -1.21
N GLN A 575 -15.75 9.33 -0.39
CA GLN A 575 -16.32 10.05 0.75
C GLN A 575 -15.22 10.51 1.71
N GLY A 576 -14.18 9.71 1.95
CA GLY A 576 -13.04 10.09 2.79
C GLY A 576 -12.37 11.37 2.31
N VAL A 577 -12.13 11.49 1.00
CA VAL A 577 -11.54 12.67 0.37
C VAL A 577 -12.49 13.87 0.45
N LEU A 578 -13.77 13.69 0.07
CA LEU A 578 -14.75 14.77 0.05
C LEU A 578 -15.06 15.33 1.46
N ARG A 579 -15.07 14.48 2.50
CA ARG A 579 -15.25 14.96 3.90
C ARG A 579 -14.11 15.89 4.32
N LYS A 580 -12.88 15.56 3.93
CA LYS A 580 -11.69 16.38 4.23
C LYS A 580 -11.74 17.69 3.44
N LEU A 581 -12.12 17.67 2.15
CA LEU A 581 -12.35 18.91 1.38
C LEU A 581 -13.40 19.80 2.05
N ALA A 582 -14.53 19.24 2.48
CA ALA A 582 -15.58 20.01 3.14
C ALA A 582 -15.11 20.68 4.43
N MET A 583 -14.24 20.01 5.20
CA MET A 583 -13.66 20.58 6.42
C MET A 583 -12.64 21.69 6.11
N MET A 584 -11.78 21.50 5.11
CA MET A 584 -10.79 22.51 4.70
C MET A 584 -11.41 23.72 4.01
N PHE A 585 -12.53 23.52 3.30
CA PHE A 585 -13.22 24.56 2.55
C PHE A 585 -14.69 24.70 3.01
N PRO A 586 -14.94 25.25 4.22
CA PRO A 586 -16.24 25.21 4.87
C PRO A 586 -17.37 25.92 4.10
N LYS A 587 -17.05 26.90 3.24
CA LYS A 587 -18.01 27.60 2.36
C LYS A 587 -18.70 26.65 1.38
N TYR A 588 -18.03 25.59 0.94
CA TYR A 588 -18.53 24.59 -0.03
C TYR A 588 -18.94 23.28 0.65
N ALA A 589 -18.93 23.23 1.99
CA ALA A 589 -19.16 22.00 2.75
C ALA A 589 -20.55 21.40 2.55
N LYS A 590 -21.61 22.23 2.44
CA LYS A 590 -22.99 21.72 2.31
C LYS A 590 -23.23 20.99 0.98
N PRO A 591 -22.87 21.54 -0.20
CA PRO A 591 -22.92 20.77 -1.45
C PRO A 591 -22.12 19.47 -1.41
N LEU A 592 -20.89 19.49 -0.90
CA LEU A 592 -20.06 18.29 -0.77
C LEU A 592 -20.70 17.25 0.17
N ALA A 593 -21.24 17.70 1.30
CA ALA A 593 -21.96 16.86 2.24
C ALA A 593 -23.23 16.25 1.63
N TYR A 594 -23.94 16.98 0.77
CA TYR A 594 -25.09 16.45 0.03
C TYR A 594 -24.67 15.29 -0.88
N ILE A 595 -23.60 15.45 -1.66
CA ILE A 595 -23.06 14.38 -2.51
C ILE A 595 -22.70 13.17 -1.64
N ILE A 596 -21.88 13.36 -0.59
CA ILE A 596 -21.46 12.31 0.35
C ILE A 596 -22.67 11.54 0.90
N GLN A 597 -23.71 12.23 1.36
CA GLN A 597 -24.89 11.62 1.98
C GLN A 597 -25.77 10.84 1.01
N ASN A 598 -25.70 11.17 -0.29
CA ASN A 598 -26.46 10.53 -1.35
C ASN A 598 -25.61 9.57 -2.22
N THR A 599 -24.31 9.37 -1.89
CA THR A 599 -23.46 8.38 -2.54
C THR A 599 -23.78 6.95 -2.08
N ILE A 600 -24.12 6.08 -3.03
CA ILE A 600 -24.21 4.63 -2.87
C ILE A 600 -22.97 3.93 -3.45
N ASP A 601 -22.76 2.66 -3.08
CA ASP A 601 -21.57 1.90 -3.49
C ASP A 601 -21.96 0.80 -4.48
N LEU A 602 -21.39 0.82 -5.68
CA LEU A 602 -21.62 -0.25 -6.67
C LEU A 602 -20.91 -1.56 -6.27
N MET A 603 -19.84 -1.47 -5.47
CA MET A 603 -19.11 -2.62 -4.93
C MET A 603 -19.97 -3.44 -3.95
N ASP A 604 -21.10 -2.91 -3.46
CA ASP A 604 -22.01 -3.61 -2.54
C ASP A 604 -22.59 -4.90 -3.15
N PHE A 605 -22.63 -5.09 -4.47
CA PHE A 605 -23.04 -6.37 -5.07
C PHE A 605 -22.02 -7.51 -4.84
N PHE A 606 -20.76 -7.17 -4.54
CA PHE A 606 -19.65 -8.12 -4.53
C PHE A 606 -19.02 -8.26 -3.13
N ASN A 607 -18.81 -7.16 -2.41
CA ASN A 607 -18.26 -7.21 -1.06
C ASN A 607 -19.37 -7.53 -0.04
N SER A 608 -19.00 -8.04 1.15
CA SER A 608 -19.93 -8.20 2.28
C SER A 608 -20.27 -6.86 2.93
N ASP A 609 -21.41 -6.76 3.60
CA ASP A 609 -21.69 -5.57 4.40
C ASP A 609 -20.73 -5.46 5.61
N THR A 610 -20.20 -4.27 5.83
CA THR A 610 -19.33 -3.92 6.95
C THR A 610 -20.11 -3.47 8.19
N LYS A 611 -21.41 -3.18 8.05
CA LYS A 611 -22.29 -2.68 9.12
C LYS A 611 -23.03 -3.78 9.90
N GLY A 612 -22.74 -5.05 9.62
CA GLY A 612 -23.31 -6.18 10.37
C GLY A 612 -24.77 -6.46 10.05
N THR A 613 -25.29 -6.01 8.90
CA THR A 613 -26.68 -6.31 8.46
C THR A 613 -26.89 -7.79 8.13
N GLY A 614 -25.81 -8.57 8.02
CA GLY A 614 -25.86 -9.99 7.66
C GLY A 614 -25.85 -10.24 6.15
N ARG A 615 -25.74 -9.19 5.31
CA ARG A 615 -25.63 -9.34 3.85
C ARG A 615 -24.38 -10.15 3.47
N PRO A 616 -24.52 -11.29 2.78
CA PRO A 616 -23.38 -12.12 2.42
C PRO A 616 -22.50 -11.43 1.36
N PRO A 617 -21.20 -11.78 1.29
CA PRO A 617 -20.36 -11.38 0.16
C PRO A 617 -20.84 -12.08 -1.11
N PHE A 618 -20.45 -11.55 -2.27
CA PHE A 618 -20.62 -12.23 -3.56
C PHE A 618 -22.07 -12.61 -3.89
N LEU A 619 -22.99 -11.65 -3.70
CA LEU A 619 -24.35 -11.75 -4.26
C LEU A 619 -24.31 -11.97 -5.77
N ILE A 620 -23.28 -11.41 -6.41
CA ILE A 620 -22.90 -11.70 -7.79
C ILE A 620 -21.45 -12.21 -7.75
N TYR A 621 -21.21 -13.36 -8.38
CA TYR A 621 -19.87 -13.95 -8.47
C TYR A 621 -19.68 -14.68 -9.78
N HIS A 622 -18.68 -14.26 -10.53
CA HIS A 622 -18.21 -14.97 -11.70
C HIS A 622 -16.90 -15.72 -11.36
N PRO A 623 -16.67 -16.95 -11.85
CA PRO A 623 -15.41 -17.70 -11.69
C PRO A 623 -14.15 -16.87 -11.95
N ASN A 624 -14.16 -16.04 -12.99
CA ASN A 624 -13.01 -15.20 -13.36
C ASN A 624 -12.70 -14.08 -12.35
N PHE A 625 -13.56 -13.82 -11.36
CA PHE A 625 -13.28 -12.90 -10.25
C PHE A 625 -12.11 -13.41 -9.39
N LYS A 626 -11.91 -14.73 -9.31
CA LYS A 626 -10.84 -15.37 -8.51
C LYS A 626 -10.80 -14.87 -7.06
N GLY A 627 -11.98 -14.71 -6.46
CA GLY A 627 -12.13 -14.23 -5.08
C GLY A 627 -11.85 -12.73 -4.86
N SER A 628 -11.54 -11.97 -5.93
CA SER A 628 -11.45 -10.50 -5.91
C SER A 628 -12.79 -9.86 -6.28
N TYR A 629 -12.96 -8.60 -5.88
CA TYR A 629 -14.09 -7.77 -6.27
C TYR A 629 -13.62 -6.37 -6.68
N SER A 630 -12.36 -6.19 -7.10
CA SER A 630 -11.92 -4.93 -7.71
C SER A 630 -12.57 -4.74 -9.08
N ILE A 631 -12.80 -3.49 -9.50
CA ILE A 631 -13.44 -3.17 -10.78
C ILE A 631 -12.70 -3.80 -11.98
N LYS A 632 -11.36 -3.84 -11.90
CA LYS A 632 -10.46 -4.46 -12.90
C LYS A 632 -10.58 -5.98 -12.99
N LYS A 633 -11.26 -6.63 -12.04
CA LYS A 633 -11.60 -8.06 -12.09
C LYS A 633 -13.08 -8.27 -12.39
N THR A 634 -13.96 -7.46 -11.80
CA THR A 634 -15.41 -7.64 -11.95
C THR A 634 -15.91 -7.21 -13.32
N GLN A 635 -15.53 -6.02 -13.80
CA GLN A 635 -15.97 -5.50 -15.09
C GLN A 635 -15.64 -6.47 -16.26
N PRO A 636 -14.36 -6.82 -16.53
CA PRO A 636 -14.04 -7.64 -17.71
C PRO A 636 -14.54 -9.07 -17.58
N SER A 637 -14.86 -9.53 -16.36
CA SER A 637 -15.47 -10.84 -16.14
C SER A 637 -16.97 -10.86 -16.39
N LEU A 638 -17.67 -9.73 -16.18
CA LEU A 638 -19.11 -9.59 -16.45
C LEU A 638 -19.38 -9.17 -17.90
N ASP A 639 -18.47 -8.41 -18.51
CA ASP A 639 -18.51 -8.04 -19.92
C ASP A 639 -17.09 -8.03 -20.52
N PRO A 640 -16.66 -9.12 -21.17
CA PRO A 640 -15.34 -9.22 -21.80
C PRO A 640 -15.16 -8.30 -23.02
N SER A 641 -16.25 -7.75 -23.58
CA SER A 641 -16.16 -6.87 -24.77
C SER A 641 -15.63 -5.48 -24.43
N PHE A 642 -15.73 -5.08 -23.17
CA PHE A 642 -15.21 -3.82 -22.67
C PHE A 642 -13.85 -4.06 -21.99
N SER A 643 -12.80 -3.43 -22.51
CA SER A 643 -11.40 -3.68 -22.14
C SER A 643 -10.62 -2.38 -21.93
N TYR A 644 -9.55 -2.41 -21.14
CA TYR A 644 -8.63 -1.29 -20.88
C TYR A 644 -7.34 -1.36 -21.72
N ASN A 645 -7.21 -2.38 -22.58
CA ASN A 645 -5.94 -2.71 -23.26
C ASN A 645 -5.50 -1.64 -24.28
N ASP A 646 -6.39 -0.72 -24.67
CA ASP A 646 -6.12 0.38 -25.58
C ASP A 646 -5.48 1.61 -24.90
N LEU A 647 -5.43 1.64 -23.56
CA LEU A 647 -4.97 2.80 -22.80
C LEU A 647 -3.50 2.69 -22.38
N VAL A 648 -2.76 3.79 -22.55
CA VAL A 648 -1.35 3.94 -22.14
C VAL A 648 -1.21 4.09 -20.61
N ILE A 649 -2.22 4.70 -19.98
CA ILE A 649 -2.38 4.81 -18.53
C ILE A 649 -3.57 3.92 -18.17
N ASN A 650 -3.34 2.92 -17.32
CA ASN A 650 -4.33 1.91 -16.96
C ASN A 650 -4.31 1.55 -15.46
N LYS A 651 -3.62 2.36 -14.64
CA LYS A 651 -3.45 2.19 -13.19
C LYS A 651 -3.47 3.54 -12.48
N GLY A 652 -4.23 3.63 -11.39
CA GLY A 652 -4.35 4.83 -10.55
C GLY A 652 -3.01 5.26 -9.95
N ASP A 653 -2.21 4.34 -9.42
CA ASP A 653 -0.89 4.67 -8.87
C ASP A 653 0.04 5.32 -9.92
N LYS A 654 -0.04 4.86 -11.18
CA LYS A 654 0.70 5.46 -12.30
C LYS A 654 0.15 6.86 -12.65
N ALA A 655 -1.16 7.05 -12.59
CA ALA A 655 -1.80 8.35 -12.80
C ALA A 655 -1.35 9.35 -11.72
N SER A 656 -1.36 8.95 -10.45
CA SER A 656 -0.87 9.75 -9.33
C SER A 656 0.60 10.13 -9.51
N GLU A 657 1.48 9.15 -9.77
CA GLU A 657 2.92 9.39 -9.92
C GLU A 657 3.21 10.37 -11.06
N ILE A 658 2.53 10.20 -12.21
CA ILE A 658 2.67 11.06 -13.38
C ILE A 658 2.19 12.49 -13.07
N PHE A 659 1.04 12.65 -12.40
CA PHE A 659 0.53 13.96 -12.01
C PHE A 659 1.47 14.64 -11.01
N ARG A 660 1.95 13.92 -10.00
CA ARG A 660 2.92 14.42 -9.03
C ARG A 660 4.19 14.92 -9.71
N LYS A 661 4.75 14.16 -10.65
CA LYS A 661 5.91 14.58 -11.47
C LYS A 661 5.64 15.84 -12.29
N PHE A 662 4.41 16.01 -12.78
CA PHE A 662 4.02 17.23 -13.51
C PHE A 662 3.93 18.45 -12.58
N VAL A 663 3.25 18.33 -11.45
CA VAL A 663 3.11 19.40 -10.45
C VAL A 663 4.46 19.83 -9.87
N ASP A 664 5.35 18.86 -9.63
CA ASP A 664 6.71 19.09 -9.12
C ASP A 664 7.69 19.61 -10.22
N GLY A 665 7.23 19.89 -11.43
CA GLY A 665 8.06 20.46 -12.50
C GLY A 665 8.99 19.46 -13.21
N ARG A 666 8.93 18.16 -12.87
CA ARG A 666 9.77 17.11 -13.47
C ARG A 666 9.31 16.71 -14.89
N ILE A 667 8.04 16.96 -15.21
CA ILE A 667 7.49 16.85 -16.58
C ILE A 667 7.21 18.28 -17.08
N PRO A 668 7.88 18.75 -18.15
CA PRO A 668 7.59 20.05 -18.73
C PRO A 668 6.14 20.15 -19.24
N LYS A 669 5.51 21.32 -19.09
CA LYS A 669 4.15 21.59 -19.55
C LYS A 669 3.90 21.20 -21.02
N SER A 670 4.84 21.49 -21.91
CA SER A 670 4.73 21.11 -23.33
C SER A 670 4.69 19.59 -23.54
N ALA A 671 5.40 18.80 -22.73
CA ALA A 671 5.38 17.35 -22.80
C ALA A 671 4.06 16.79 -22.22
N TRP A 672 3.56 17.40 -21.15
CA TRP A 672 2.27 17.08 -20.56
C TRP A 672 1.12 17.24 -21.58
N ASP A 673 1.03 18.43 -22.19
CA ASP A 673 -0.03 18.78 -23.15
C ASP A 673 0.01 17.88 -24.41
N LEU A 674 1.20 17.54 -24.90
CA LEU A 674 1.36 16.78 -26.13
C LEU A 674 1.23 15.26 -25.97
N LYS A 675 1.49 14.70 -24.77
CA LYS A 675 1.71 13.26 -24.60
C LYS A 675 1.03 12.62 -23.40
N VAL A 676 0.57 13.38 -22.41
CA VAL A 676 0.08 12.83 -21.13
C VAL A 676 -1.38 13.16 -20.88
N GLN A 677 -1.78 14.42 -21.08
CA GLN A 677 -3.09 14.93 -20.70
C GLN A 677 -4.25 14.08 -21.25
N GLU A 678 -4.23 13.77 -22.55
CA GLU A 678 -5.28 12.98 -23.20
C GLU A 678 -5.37 11.55 -22.63
N GLY A 679 -4.23 10.95 -22.29
CA GLY A 679 -4.18 9.61 -21.70
C GLY A 679 -4.73 9.56 -20.27
N MET A 680 -4.47 10.59 -19.48
CA MET A 680 -5.01 10.74 -18.12
C MET A 680 -6.54 10.84 -18.17
N LEU A 681 -7.09 11.72 -19.02
CA LEU A 681 -8.55 11.88 -19.19
C LEU A 681 -9.21 10.57 -19.57
N LYS A 682 -8.76 9.92 -20.66
CA LYS A 682 -9.33 8.66 -21.14
C LYS A 682 -9.31 7.52 -20.12
N TYR A 683 -8.33 7.50 -19.22
CA TYR A 683 -8.23 6.49 -18.17
C TYR A 683 -9.34 6.66 -17.12
N CYS A 684 -9.48 7.86 -16.55
CA CYS A 684 -10.51 8.14 -15.54
C CYS A 684 -11.92 8.03 -16.15
N ASP A 685 -12.11 8.50 -17.39
CA ASP A 685 -13.37 8.37 -18.13
C ASP A 685 -13.77 6.89 -18.34
N ARG A 686 -12.80 5.99 -18.44
CA ARG A 686 -13.05 4.55 -18.62
C ARG A 686 -13.55 3.89 -17.33
N ASP A 687 -13.08 4.31 -16.17
CA ASP A 687 -13.46 3.73 -14.88
C ASP A 687 -14.93 4.02 -14.53
N THR A 688 -15.44 5.24 -14.80
CA THR A 688 -16.86 5.54 -14.62
C THR A 688 -17.75 4.83 -15.64
N LEU A 689 -17.30 4.70 -16.89
CA LEU A 689 -18.03 3.95 -17.90
C LEU A 689 -18.09 2.45 -17.56
N ALA A 690 -17.04 1.90 -16.96
CA ALA A 690 -17.04 0.54 -16.43
C ALA A 690 -18.09 0.33 -15.32
N MET A 691 -18.34 1.34 -14.48
CA MET A 691 -19.42 1.30 -13.48
C MET A 691 -20.80 1.24 -14.15
N VAL A 692 -21.01 2.01 -15.23
CA VAL A 692 -22.24 1.95 -16.04
C VAL A 692 -22.44 0.54 -16.62
N VAL A 693 -21.38 -0.04 -17.21
CA VAL A 693 -21.39 -1.41 -17.76
C VAL A 693 -21.75 -2.43 -16.68
N ILE A 694 -21.10 -2.37 -15.51
CA ILE A 694 -21.40 -3.27 -14.39
C ILE A 694 -22.87 -3.15 -13.99
N LEU A 695 -23.40 -1.94 -13.75
CA LEU A 695 -24.80 -1.77 -13.36
C LEU A 695 -25.74 -2.36 -14.42
N LYS A 696 -25.47 -2.14 -15.71
CA LYS A 696 -26.27 -2.70 -16.81
C LYS A 696 -26.26 -4.23 -16.77
N LYS A 697 -25.08 -4.85 -16.62
CA LYS A 697 -24.95 -6.31 -16.55
C LYS A 697 -25.63 -6.90 -15.33
N VAL A 698 -25.55 -6.23 -14.18
CA VAL A 698 -26.28 -6.66 -12.97
C VAL A 698 -27.79 -6.65 -13.21
N LYS A 699 -28.34 -5.60 -13.85
CA LYS A 699 -29.76 -5.52 -14.20
C LYS A 699 -30.16 -6.63 -15.16
N GLU A 700 -29.40 -6.83 -16.25
CA GLU A 700 -29.65 -7.89 -17.25
C GLU A 700 -29.66 -9.30 -16.62
N LEU A 701 -28.70 -9.60 -15.75
CA LEU A 701 -28.64 -10.89 -15.06
C LEU A 701 -29.88 -11.12 -14.18
N VAL A 702 -30.37 -10.08 -13.50
CA VAL A 702 -31.56 -10.16 -12.64
C VAL A 702 -32.85 -10.25 -13.47
N GLU A 703 -32.94 -9.54 -14.58
CA GLU A 703 -34.07 -9.61 -15.51
C GLU A 703 -34.19 -11.01 -16.13
N ALA A 704 -33.08 -11.59 -16.61
CA ALA A 704 -33.04 -12.94 -17.17
C ALA A 704 -33.47 -14.03 -16.17
N TYR A 705 -33.33 -13.79 -14.87
CA TYR A 705 -33.86 -14.68 -13.84
C TYR A 705 -35.37 -14.55 -13.63
N ASN A 706 -35.91 -13.34 -13.73
CA ASN A 706 -37.32 -13.06 -13.44
C ASN A 706 -38.27 -13.45 -14.60
N GLY A 707 -37.75 -13.70 -15.82
CA GLY A 707 -38.52 -14.18 -16.97
C GLY A 707 -38.25 -13.38 -18.23
#